data_AF-E3FK96-F1
#
_entry.id   AF-E3FK96-F1
#
_cell.length_a   1.000
_cell.length_b   1.000
_cell.length_c   1.000
_cell.angle_alpha   90.00
_cell.angle_beta   90.00
_cell.angle_gamma   90.00
#
_symmetry.space_group_name_H-M   'P 1'
#
loop_
_entity.id
_entity.type
_entity.pdbx_description
1 polymer ?
#
loop_
_entity_poly.entity_id
_entity_poly.type
_entity_poly.pdbx_seq_one_letter_code
_entity_poly.pdbx_strand_id
1 'polypeptide(L)'
;MPIGRLFLVPGNHDIDRKKGKKAWEELRGGKDTQGKLSRVRPLDLSRWLAGGEPPLGLESVSRDELFSRQGAYREWVSLTLGRKELVPASGAAHPFLGYRHTLRLTGHPFDIHVVGLDSAWLAGNDHDKGNLLLTSDQVERLTTDQGETLPGFRLALVHHPLSELADMADCQRRLADSVDLLLRGHLHSENIDTWEDPDRTSRQLAAGCLYEGDEADEWPNACHVITATLDGQGRPLRYDLRFRSWSKRGHWHGDDSLYKNSKGGRLTWRIQASPPPLPPAPPRLFVGRKRELKELKDALLPGEQRSVSLCAVHGMPGVGKSHLAAWFAALHANDFPGGGWRLVLNPTVLPSVEALLGDLGNQLELPGDARLAERCRERLLRPLSLVLVENADSKEAADVTAALAKALQGCPLLVTGRWRNFSEAARWRRIEVQSLDAPGALELLAQELGEEARVDPAQAQSLVRALGYLPLAVHLAAGHLRASHSVESFLALLKDKELDLEPADSDDPPFTENRTRAIIKSTFELSLDLLRRHLQTRPDVERLLSGLTALGHASLAGVGESLGAAIAGLTPNEFRNLAAAATSLSVLTRLPREERKDDAWRIHPLLADLLRNRADAALGLNRMTEWFVARLPEQPPGQEHLQQEQWAELHREGSALVDWLLQVPEEEHVRVERAGSPFAISQGPFPAWVDFCERVLQGSLSPRERSNVLWTISNVAMTSGALDRALVAAKEQSALDRDLQDPRGTALAEGIRADILQARGQQDEALRIRQQEVLPAFERLGDVRERAVTLGKVADILQARGQQDEALRIRQEEELPVYERLGDVRERAVTLFKIAIISHSQGQQDEALRVLEQQVLPVFEQMGAARECEMTRQKITNIRTGHR
;
A
#
# COMPACT_ATOMS: atom_id res chain seq x y z
N MET A 1 -5.35 -15.97 37.81
CA MET A 1 -4.50 -16.54 36.74
C MET A 1 -3.61 -17.63 37.32
N PRO A 2 -3.24 -18.68 36.58
CA PRO A 2 -2.25 -19.64 37.04
C PRO A 2 -0.89 -18.94 37.25
N ILE A 3 -0.32 -19.08 38.45
CA ILE A 3 0.92 -18.39 38.86
C ILE A 3 2.08 -18.65 37.88
N GLY A 4 2.15 -19.83 37.28
CA GLY A 4 3.17 -20.19 36.27
C GLY A 4 3.08 -19.44 34.93
N ARG A 5 2.05 -18.60 34.72
CA ARG A 5 1.90 -17.75 33.52
C ARG A 5 1.95 -16.25 33.82
N LEU A 6 2.35 -15.88 35.04
CA LEU A 6 2.53 -14.49 35.45
C LEU A 6 3.98 -14.06 35.23
N PHE A 7 4.22 -12.99 34.48
CA PHE A 7 5.56 -12.48 34.22
C PHE A 7 5.65 -11.03 34.66
N LEU A 8 6.73 -10.67 35.35
CA LEU A 8 6.91 -9.39 36.01
C LEU A 8 8.30 -8.85 35.71
N VAL A 9 8.47 -7.53 35.77
CA VAL A 9 9.77 -6.84 35.78
C VAL A 9 9.75 -5.78 36.89
N PRO A 10 10.89 -5.45 37.51
CA PRO A 10 10.92 -4.47 38.58
C PRO A 10 10.76 -3.04 38.04
N GLY A 11 10.04 -2.20 38.78
CA GLY A 11 9.95 -0.76 38.59
C GLY A 11 10.79 0.04 39.58
N ASN A 12 10.82 1.36 39.41
CA ASN A 12 11.56 2.29 40.27
C ASN A 12 11.08 2.29 41.74
N HIS A 13 9.82 1.91 42.01
CA HIS A 13 9.29 1.75 43.37
C HIS A 13 9.66 0.42 44.03
N ASP A 14 10.16 -0.56 43.27
CA ASP A 14 10.64 -1.85 43.80
C ASP A 14 12.09 -1.78 44.32
N ILE A 15 12.71 -0.60 44.26
CA ILE A 15 14.09 -0.34 44.68
C ILE A 15 14.13 0.18 46.11
N ASP A 16 14.84 -0.51 46.99
CA ASP A 16 15.14 0.00 48.33
C ASP A 16 16.17 1.14 48.25
N ARG A 17 15.67 2.38 48.22
CA ARG A 17 16.49 3.60 48.14
C ARG A 17 17.37 3.82 49.39
N LYS A 18 17.16 3.09 50.48
CA LYS A 18 17.98 3.19 51.72
C LYS A 18 19.21 2.29 51.67
N LYS A 19 19.16 1.17 50.94
CA LYS A 19 20.31 0.27 50.75
C LYS A 19 21.25 0.79 49.66
N GLY A 20 22.55 0.51 49.79
CA GLY A 20 23.55 0.80 48.76
C GLY A 20 23.60 2.27 48.32
N LYS A 21 23.10 3.22 49.13
CA LYS A 21 22.92 4.62 48.71
C LYS A 21 24.24 5.29 48.32
N LYS A 22 25.32 5.04 49.08
CA LYS A 22 26.66 5.57 48.79
C LYS A 22 27.20 5.03 47.46
N ALA A 23 27.11 3.71 47.25
CA ALA A 23 27.51 3.09 45.99
C ALA A 23 26.68 3.61 44.80
N TRP A 24 25.38 3.81 44.99
CA TRP A 24 24.52 4.41 43.96
C TRP A 24 24.89 5.87 43.65
N GLU A 25 25.11 6.71 44.67
CA GLU A 25 25.55 8.11 44.50
C GLU A 25 26.93 8.20 43.81
N GLU A 26 27.85 7.29 44.16
CA GLU A 26 29.18 7.20 43.55
C GLU A 26 29.12 6.77 42.08
N LEU A 27 28.32 5.75 41.77
CA LEU A 27 28.22 5.19 40.42
C LEU A 27 27.41 6.09 39.48
N ARG A 28 26.18 6.46 39.88
CA ARG A 28 25.26 7.22 39.03
C ARG A 28 25.45 8.73 39.11
N GLY A 29 25.77 9.24 40.30
CA GLY A 29 25.77 10.67 40.60
C GLY A 29 24.45 11.14 41.20
N GLY A 30 24.51 12.26 41.94
CA GLY A 30 23.35 12.90 42.54
C GLY A 30 22.65 13.89 41.59
N LYS A 31 21.79 14.76 42.14
CA LYS A 31 21.03 15.77 41.36
C LYS A 31 21.92 16.71 40.53
N ASP A 32 23.09 17.08 41.07
CA ASP A 32 23.98 18.10 40.50
C ASP A 32 25.41 17.59 40.22
N THR A 33 25.63 16.27 40.24
CA THR A 33 26.97 15.67 40.07
C THR A 33 26.91 14.45 39.15
N GLN A 34 27.87 14.34 38.23
CA GLN A 34 28.02 13.12 37.42
C GLN A 34 28.74 12.03 38.22
N GLY A 35 28.16 10.84 38.27
CA GLY A 35 28.79 9.67 38.89
C GLY A 35 29.87 9.05 38.01
N LYS A 36 30.58 8.07 38.57
CA LYS A 36 31.70 7.40 37.88
C LYS A 36 31.28 6.69 36.58
N LEU A 37 30.03 6.25 36.45
CA LEU A 37 29.52 5.55 35.27
C LEU A 37 29.54 6.40 33.99
N SER A 38 29.43 7.72 34.09
CA SER A 38 29.47 8.60 32.90
C SER A 38 30.84 8.61 32.19
N ARG A 39 31.89 8.15 32.88
CA ARG A 39 33.28 8.12 32.40
C ARG A 39 33.69 6.74 31.88
N VAL A 40 32.84 5.74 32.01
CA VAL A 40 33.10 4.37 31.59
C VAL A 40 32.56 4.17 30.18
N ARG A 41 33.32 3.50 29.31
CA ARG A 41 32.83 3.15 27.98
C ARG A 41 31.63 2.18 28.12
N PRO A 42 30.52 2.38 27.37
CA PRO A 42 29.31 1.58 27.53
C PRO A 42 29.52 0.06 27.48
N LEU A 43 30.41 -0.41 26.60
CA LEU A 43 30.71 -1.85 26.46
C LEU A 43 31.45 -2.42 27.68
N ASP A 44 32.38 -1.66 28.28
CA ASP A 44 33.11 -2.10 29.47
C ASP A 44 32.18 -2.16 30.69
N LEU A 45 31.27 -1.17 30.79
CA LEU A 45 30.20 -1.16 31.79
C LEU A 45 29.29 -2.38 31.63
N SER A 46 28.78 -2.60 30.41
CA SER A 46 27.93 -3.74 30.06
C SER A 46 28.54 -5.08 30.47
N ARG A 47 29.80 -5.32 30.10
CA ARG A 47 30.53 -6.57 30.42
C ARG A 47 30.73 -6.78 31.92
N TRP A 48 31.05 -5.71 32.65
CA TRP A 48 31.23 -5.77 34.10
C TRP A 48 29.91 -6.09 34.83
N LEU A 49 28.81 -5.50 34.40
CA LEU A 49 27.47 -5.79 34.95
C LEU A 49 27.00 -7.20 34.60
N ALA A 50 27.53 -7.80 33.54
CA ALA A 50 27.32 -9.21 33.19
C ALA A 50 28.31 -10.18 33.89
N GLY A 51 29.13 -9.70 34.84
CA GLY A 51 30.06 -10.53 35.63
C GLY A 51 31.53 -10.51 35.19
N GLY A 52 31.89 -9.67 34.22
CA GLY A 52 33.28 -9.42 33.81
C GLY A 52 34.09 -8.61 34.84
N GLU A 53 35.34 -8.31 34.49
CA GLU A 53 36.25 -7.52 35.34
C GLU A 53 35.77 -6.07 35.51
N PRO A 54 35.98 -5.45 36.68
CA PRO A 54 35.59 -4.06 36.92
C PRO A 54 36.43 -3.07 36.09
N PRO A 55 35.81 -2.03 35.50
CA PRO A 55 36.52 -0.94 34.85
C PRO A 55 37.43 -0.19 35.83
N LEU A 56 38.47 0.47 35.32
CA LEU A 56 39.44 1.21 36.13
C LEU A 56 38.75 2.22 37.06
N GLY A 57 38.98 2.09 38.38
CA GLY A 57 38.41 2.98 39.40
C GLY A 57 37.03 2.59 39.92
N LEU A 58 36.52 1.42 39.50
CA LEU A 58 35.31 0.78 40.02
C LEU A 58 35.64 -0.55 40.71
N GLU A 59 34.78 -0.97 41.62
CA GLU A 59 34.91 -2.23 42.36
C GLU A 59 33.60 -3.02 42.26
N SER A 60 33.70 -4.34 42.06
CA SER A 60 32.52 -5.22 41.99
C SER A 60 31.67 -5.19 43.26
N VAL A 61 32.25 -4.82 44.41
CA VAL A 61 31.51 -4.61 45.67
C VAL A 61 30.46 -3.51 45.51
N SER A 62 30.78 -2.38 44.86
CA SER A 62 29.83 -1.29 44.63
C SER A 62 28.69 -1.70 43.69
N ARG A 63 28.95 -2.58 42.71
CA ARG A 63 27.90 -3.18 41.86
C ARG A 63 27.01 -4.10 42.67
N ASP A 64 27.60 -4.97 43.49
CA ASP A 64 26.86 -5.95 44.28
C ASP A 64 25.99 -5.24 45.34
N GLU A 65 26.49 -4.18 45.96
CA GLU A 65 25.71 -3.29 46.83
C GLU A 65 24.57 -2.60 46.08
N LEU A 66 24.81 -2.12 44.84
CA LEU A 66 23.78 -1.52 44.00
C LEU A 66 22.66 -2.51 43.67
N PHE A 67 23.00 -3.73 43.25
CA PHE A 67 22.02 -4.78 42.94
C PHE A 67 21.30 -5.32 44.18
N SER A 68 21.91 -5.26 45.36
CA SER A 68 21.26 -5.64 46.63
C SER A 68 20.00 -4.82 46.95
N ARG A 69 19.86 -3.64 46.34
CA ARG A 69 18.70 -2.75 46.48
C ARG A 69 17.40 -3.35 45.95
N GLN A 70 17.48 -4.35 45.08
CA GLN A 70 16.34 -5.13 44.59
C GLN A 70 16.06 -6.38 45.41
N GLY A 71 16.77 -6.60 46.53
CA GLY A 71 16.70 -7.83 47.30
C GLY A 71 15.28 -8.20 47.75
N ALA A 72 14.49 -7.22 48.22
CA ALA A 72 13.11 -7.46 48.66
C ALA A 72 12.19 -7.90 47.51
N TYR A 73 12.30 -7.25 46.35
CA TYR A 73 11.56 -7.64 45.14
C TYR A 73 11.93 -9.07 44.70
N ARG A 74 13.23 -9.37 44.63
CA ARG A 74 13.73 -10.69 44.21
C ARG A 74 13.31 -11.80 45.18
N GLU A 75 13.36 -11.53 46.48
CA GLU A 75 12.90 -12.45 47.53
C GLU A 75 11.39 -12.69 47.40
N TRP A 76 10.59 -11.63 47.21
CA TRP A 76 9.15 -11.75 47.00
C TRP A 76 8.81 -12.57 45.76
N VAL A 77 9.46 -12.32 44.61
CA VAL A 77 9.24 -13.11 43.38
C VAL A 77 9.64 -14.58 43.58
N SER A 78 10.76 -14.85 44.23
CA SER A 78 11.27 -16.21 44.39
C SER A 78 10.53 -17.02 45.46
N LEU A 79 10.36 -16.48 46.66
CA LEU A 79 9.86 -17.20 47.84
C LEU A 79 8.34 -17.08 47.99
N THR A 80 7.79 -15.89 47.79
CA THR A 80 6.36 -15.62 47.98
C THR A 80 5.56 -15.97 46.75
N LEU A 81 5.98 -15.50 45.57
CA LEU A 81 5.32 -15.79 44.30
C LEU A 81 5.70 -17.18 43.74
N GLY A 82 6.80 -17.76 44.23
CA GLY A 82 7.25 -19.10 43.83
C GLY A 82 7.80 -19.16 42.39
N ARG A 83 8.25 -18.04 41.83
CA ARG A 83 8.72 -17.90 40.44
C ARG A 83 10.22 -17.60 40.36
N LYS A 84 11.03 -18.47 40.96
CA LYS A 84 12.50 -18.32 41.06
C LYS A 84 13.20 -18.12 39.71
N GLU A 85 12.62 -18.62 38.62
CA GLU A 85 13.15 -18.49 37.26
C GLU A 85 12.98 -17.08 36.66
N LEU A 86 12.23 -16.20 37.32
CA LEU A 86 12.09 -14.79 36.95
C LEU A 86 13.07 -13.87 37.72
N VAL A 87 14.02 -14.47 38.45
CA VAL A 87 15.05 -13.76 39.20
C VAL A 87 16.43 -14.13 38.61
N PRO A 88 17.36 -13.18 38.44
CA PRO A 88 18.72 -13.49 38.00
C PRO A 88 19.41 -14.49 38.93
N ALA A 89 20.10 -15.46 38.36
CA ALA A 89 20.82 -16.50 39.10
C ALA A 89 22.17 -16.83 38.45
N SER A 90 23.09 -17.38 39.23
CA SER A 90 24.37 -17.88 38.71
C SER A 90 24.13 -18.97 37.65
N GLY A 91 24.73 -18.82 36.48
CA GLY A 91 24.54 -19.72 35.33
C GLY A 91 23.34 -19.39 34.43
N ALA A 92 22.54 -18.35 34.75
CA ALA A 92 21.53 -17.82 33.84
C ALA A 92 22.18 -17.01 32.70
N ALA A 93 21.40 -16.73 31.65
CA ALA A 93 21.86 -15.98 30.48
C ALA A 93 22.46 -14.60 30.85
N HIS A 94 21.83 -13.89 31.79
CA HIS A 94 22.41 -12.72 32.44
C HIS A 94 22.39 -12.92 33.96
N PRO A 95 23.55 -12.92 34.66
CA PRO A 95 23.65 -13.39 36.04
C PRO A 95 23.07 -12.44 37.09
N PHE A 96 22.86 -11.16 36.75
CA PHE A 96 22.53 -10.13 37.75
C PHE A 96 21.29 -9.29 37.44
N LEU A 97 20.82 -9.26 36.20
CA LEU A 97 19.75 -8.38 35.70
C LEU A 97 18.87 -9.14 34.72
N GLY A 98 17.56 -8.91 34.81
CA GLY A 98 16.56 -9.49 33.91
C GLY A 98 16.47 -11.02 33.94
N TYR A 99 15.69 -11.57 33.01
CA TYR A 99 15.57 -13.01 32.80
C TYR A 99 15.07 -13.33 31.39
N ARG A 100 15.30 -14.58 30.96
CA ARG A 100 14.63 -15.20 29.80
C ARG A 100 13.92 -16.46 30.25
N HIS A 101 12.64 -16.58 29.93
CA HIS A 101 11.86 -17.79 30.14
C HIS A 101 11.26 -18.26 28.82
N THR A 102 11.30 -19.57 28.56
CA THR A 102 10.77 -20.15 27.32
C THR A 102 9.57 -21.04 27.61
N LEU A 103 8.44 -20.72 27.01
CA LEU A 103 7.19 -21.44 27.12
C LEU A 103 6.99 -22.35 25.90
N ARG A 104 6.66 -23.62 26.19
CA ARG A 104 6.23 -24.60 25.18
C ARG A 104 4.74 -24.86 25.34
N LEU A 105 3.96 -24.37 24.39
CA LEU A 105 2.51 -24.53 24.41
C LEU A 105 2.08 -25.73 23.57
N THR A 106 1.28 -26.63 24.16
CA THR A 106 0.74 -27.80 23.48
C THR A 106 -0.04 -27.37 22.22
N GLY A 107 0.29 -27.96 21.07
CA GLY A 107 -0.37 -27.67 19.79
C GLY A 107 0.28 -26.55 18.95
N HIS A 108 1.38 -25.95 19.42
CA HIS A 108 2.16 -24.97 18.65
C HIS A 108 3.53 -25.55 18.25
N PRO A 109 3.99 -25.36 17.00
CA PRO A 109 5.24 -25.95 16.50
C PRO A 109 6.50 -25.13 16.83
N PHE A 110 6.38 -24.08 17.65
CA PHE A 110 7.45 -23.14 17.98
C PHE A 110 7.44 -22.77 19.47
N ASP A 111 8.59 -22.28 19.95
CA ASP A 111 8.78 -21.80 21.32
C ASP A 111 8.29 -20.34 21.45
N ILE A 112 7.82 -19.97 22.66
CA ILE A 112 7.53 -18.57 23.02
C ILE A 112 8.54 -18.12 24.06
N HIS A 113 9.36 -17.14 23.72
CA HIS A 113 10.35 -16.56 24.60
C HIS A 113 9.78 -15.29 25.27
N VAL A 114 9.74 -15.29 26.60
CA VAL A 114 9.38 -14.12 27.41
C VAL A 114 10.65 -13.59 28.07
N VAL A 115 11.00 -12.35 27.76
CA VAL A 115 12.22 -11.69 28.21
C VAL A 115 11.87 -10.55 29.14
N GLY A 116 12.27 -10.64 30.41
CA GLY A 116 12.13 -9.54 31.37
C GLY A 116 13.40 -8.70 31.39
N LEU A 117 13.30 -7.44 30.97
CA LEU A 117 14.41 -6.48 30.97
C LEU A 117 14.32 -5.59 32.21
N ASP A 118 15.38 -5.59 33.01
CA ASP A 118 15.49 -4.77 34.21
C ASP A 118 16.04 -3.38 33.84
N SER A 119 15.15 -2.39 33.84
CA SER A 119 15.49 -0.96 33.67
C SER A 119 15.59 -0.21 35.00
N ALA A 120 15.21 -0.84 36.12
CA ALA A 120 15.08 -0.19 37.42
C ALA A 120 16.33 -0.31 38.30
N TRP A 121 17.28 -1.19 37.97
CA TRP A 121 18.48 -1.41 38.77
C TRP A 121 19.30 -0.15 39.09
N LEU A 122 19.24 0.87 38.22
CA LEU A 122 19.92 2.14 38.41
C LEU A 122 19.03 3.23 39.01
N ALA A 123 17.72 2.99 39.20
CA ALA A 123 16.77 3.96 39.74
C ALA A 123 17.13 4.36 41.20
N GLY A 124 16.79 5.58 41.60
CA GLY A 124 17.12 6.01 42.96
C GLY A 124 16.67 7.40 43.39
N ASN A 125 16.19 8.24 42.48
CA ASN A 125 15.60 9.53 42.80
C ASN A 125 14.55 9.91 41.74
N ASP A 126 13.96 11.10 41.86
CA ASP A 126 12.91 11.53 40.92
C ASP A 126 13.48 12.08 39.59
N HIS A 127 14.79 11.97 39.38
CA HIS A 127 15.52 12.38 38.16
C HIS A 127 16.02 11.15 37.38
N ASP A 128 15.21 10.08 37.37
CA ASP A 128 15.49 8.83 36.65
C ASP A 128 15.47 9.00 35.13
N LYS A 129 14.60 9.87 34.61
CA LYS A 129 14.48 10.13 33.18
C LYS A 129 15.82 10.56 32.54
N GLY A 130 16.25 9.79 31.54
CA GLY A 130 17.48 10.01 30.78
C GLY A 130 18.75 9.53 31.49
N ASN A 131 18.63 8.92 32.68
CA ASN A 131 19.76 8.46 33.49
C ASN A 131 19.73 6.95 33.78
N LEU A 132 18.71 6.24 33.31
CA LEU A 132 18.59 4.79 33.41
C LEU A 132 19.28 4.09 32.23
N LEU A 133 19.58 2.81 32.40
CA LEU A 133 20.30 2.00 31.40
C LEU A 133 19.72 0.59 31.35
N LEU A 134 19.64 0.00 30.16
CA LEU A 134 19.40 -1.43 30.00
C LEU A 134 20.71 -2.20 29.80
N THR A 135 21.67 -1.63 29.08
CA THR A 135 22.96 -2.21 28.67
C THR A 135 22.88 -3.29 27.59
N SER A 136 23.88 -3.29 26.71
CA SER A 136 23.91 -4.16 25.53
C SER A 136 23.96 -5.65 25.88
N ASP A 137 24.74 -6.07 26.90
CA ASP A 137 24.84 -7.47 27.34
C ASP A 137 23.52 -7.97 27.93
N GLN A 138 22.77 -7.14 28.66
CA GLN A 138 21.45 -7.53 29.14
C GLN A 138 20.50 -7.81 27.97
N VAL A 139 20.47 -6.92 26.97
CA VAL A 139 19.61 -7.11 25.79
C VAL A 139 20.08 -8.34 24.99
N GLU A 140 21.32 -8.36 24.52
CA GLU A 140 21.86 -9.42 23.67
C GLU A 140 21.73 -10.80 24.33
N ARG A 141 22.18 -10.97 25.58
CA ARG A 141 22.19 -12.30 26.22
C ARG A 141 20.78 -12.82 26.49
N LEU A 142 19.83 -11.92 26.76
CA LEU A 142 18.46 -12.32 27.07
C LEU A 142 17.60 -12.51 25.82
N THR A 143 17.88 -11.83 24.70
CA THR A 143 17.05 -11.90 23.48
C THR A 143 17.66 -12.77 22.37
N THR A 144 18.91 -13.22 22.52
CA THR A 144 19.62 -14.05 21.52
C THR A 144 20.22 -15.31 22.15
N ASP A 145 20.57 -16.29 21.32
CA ASP A 145 21.45 -17.40 21.71
C ASP A 145 22.79 -17.24 20.98
N GLN A 146 23.83 -16.85 21.72
CA GLN A 146 25.17 -16.55 21.17
C GLN A 146 25.16 -15.52 20.02
N GLY A 147 24.24 -14.55 20.05
CA GLY A 147 24.10 -13.52 19.02
C GLY A 147 23.14 -13.88 17.89
N GLU A 148 22.67 -15.12 17.81
CA GLU A 148 21.63 -15.52 16.87
C GLU A 148 20.23 -15.28 17.45
N THR A 149 19.29 -14.86 16.61
CA THR A 149 17.92 -14.62 17.02
C THR A 149 17.23 -15.92 17.43
N LEU A 150 16.47 -15.87 18.52
CA LEU A 150 15.75 -17.03 19.03
C LEU A 150 14.63 -17.44 18.05
N PRO A 151 14.46 -18.73 17.73
CA PRO A 151 13.38 -19.19 16.87
C PRO A 151 12.02 -19.14 17.57
N GLY A 152 10.96 -18.78 16.86
CA GLY A 152 9.61 -18.66 17.42
C GLY A 152 9.24 -17.22 17.77
N PHE A 153 8.34 -17.05 18.74
CA PHE A 153 7.79 -15.73 19.11
C PHE A 153 8.50 -15.13 20.32
N ARG A 154 8.93 -13.87 20.22
CA ARG A 154 9.78 -13.20 21.21
C ARG A 154 9.08 -11.98 21.79
N LEU A 155 8.66 -12.09 23.05
CA LEU A 155 7.99 -11.04 23.82
C LEU A 155 8.93 -10.48 24.86
N ALA A 156 9.21 -9.17 24.83
CA ALA A 156 10.00 -8.51 25.86
C ALA A 156 9.11 -7.63 26.77
N LEU A 157 9.51 -7.50 28.03
CA LEU A 157 8.86 -6.70 29.06
C LEU A 157 9.88 -5.73 29.66
N VAL A 158 9.51 -4.46 29.85
CA VAL A 158 10.35 -3.46 30.52
C VAL A 158 9.48 -2.48 31.29
N HIS A 159 9.92 -2.03 32.47
CA HIS A 159 9.16 -1.03 33.25
C HIS A 159 9.24 0.37 32.64
N HIS A 160 10.42 0.93 32.41
CA HIS A 160 10.53 2.30 31.88
C HIS A 160 10.43 2.32 30.34
N PRO A 161 9.79 3.35 29.75
CA PRO A 161 9.86 3.58 28.32
C PRO A 161 11.31 3.70 27.84
N LEU A 162 11.61 3.21 26.64
CA LEU A 162 12.97 3.32 26.10
C LEU A 162 13.43 4.78 26.02
N SER A 163 12.51 5.74 25.91
CA SER A 163 12.79 7.17 25.93
C SER A 163 13.32 7.75 27.23
N GLU A 164 13.28 6.98 28.30
CA GLU A 164 13.86 7.37 29.58
C GLU A 164 15.25 6.79 29.80
N LEU A 165 15.74 5.98 28.86
CA LEU A 165 17.04 5.34 28.95
C LEU A 165 18.12 6.18 28.25
N ALA A 166 19.28 6.33 28.90
CA ALA A 166 20.44 7.01 28.31
C ALA A 166 21.02 6.24 27.11
N ASP A 167 20.82 4.91 27.07
CA ASP A 167 21.28 4.00 26.02
C ASP A 167 20.17 3.60 25.03
N MET A 168 19.09 4.41 24.94
CA MET A 168 17.94 4.16 24.06
C MET A 168 18.34 3.76 22.64
N ALA A 169 19.19 4.55 21.99
CA ALA A 169 19.52 4.34 20.58
C ALA A 169 20.20 2.98 20.30
N ASP A 170 21.00 2.47 21.24
CA ASP A 170 21.63 1.15 21.13
C ASP A 170 20.63 0.04 21.43
N CYS A 171 19.91 0.17 22.55
CA CYS A 171 18.95 -0.85 22.99
C CYS A 171 17.79 -1.00 22.01
N GLN A 172 17.27 0.09 21.47
CA GLN A 172 16.16 0.09 20.52
C GLN A 172 16.50 -0.67 19.23
N ARG A 173 17.70 -0.46 18.67
CA ARG A 173 18.16 -1.21 17.49
C ARG A 173 18.28 -2.71 17.77
N ARG A 174 18.91 -3.06 18.90
CA ARG A 174 19.10 -4.47 19.29
C ARG A 174 17.77 -5.19 19.56
N LEU A 175 16.84 -4.50 20.21
CA LEU A 175 15.50 -5.02 20.46
C LEU A 175 14.74 -5.18 19.15
N ALA A 176 14.85 -4.24 18.21
CA ALA A 176 14.22 -4.36 16.90
C ALA A 176 14.72 -5.57 16.08
N ASP A 177 15.99 -5.97 16.25
CA ASP A 177 16.55 -7.17 15.61
C ASP A 177 16.08 -8.48 16.26
N SER A 178 15.76 -8.45 17.55
CA SER A 178 15.66 -9.66 18.38
C SER A 178 14.34 -9.84 19.12
N VAL A 179 13.36 -8.94 18.97
CA VAL A 179 12.07 -8.97 19.68
C VAL A 179 10.91 -8.67 18.73
N ASP A 180 9.84 -9.44 18.83
CA ASP A 180 8.63 -9.30 18.00
C ASP A 180 7.61 -8.30 18.57
N LEU A 181 7.54 -8.20 19.90
CA LEU A 181 6.71 -7.26 20.63
C LEU A 181 7.37 -6.88 21.97
N LEU A 182 7.49 -5.58 22.23
CA LEU A 182 7.98 -5.04 23.50
C LEU A 182 6.81 -4.42 24.29
N LEU A 183 6.58 -4.90 25.51
CA LEU A 183 5.61 -4.31 26.43
C LEU A 183 6.33 -3.40 27.45
N ARG A 184 5.85 -2.17 27.59
CA ARG A 184 6.49 -1.12 28.41
C ARG A 184 5.54 -0.59 29.49
N GLY A 185 6.02 -0.42 30.72
CA GLY A 185 5.28 0.21 31.83
C GLY A 185 5.56 1.71 31.98
N HIS A 186 5.32 2.27 33.16
CA HIS A 186 5.64 3.67 33.54
C HIS A 186 5.13 4.72 32.52
N LEU A 187 3.96 4.46 31.95
CA LEU A 187 3.31 5.29 30.94
C LEU A 187 1.94 5.74 31.43
N HIS A 188 1.69 7.05 31.37
CA HIS A 188 0.38 7.64 31.64
C HIS A 188 -0.54 7.65 30.39
N SER A 189 -0.08 7.09 29.26
CA SER A 189 -0.82 6.99 27.99
C SER A 189 -0.64 5.64 27.29
N GLU A 190 -1.71 5.14 26.65
CA GLU A 190 -1.83 3.77 26.13
C GLU A 190 -1.32 3.60 24.67
N ASN A 191 -0.22 4.27 24.34
CA ASN A 191 0.24 4.37 22.96
C ASN A 191 0.83 3.05 22.41
N ILE A 192 0.37 2.67 21.22
CA ILE A 192 1.00 1.73 20.30
C ILE A 192 2.05 2.54 19.55
N ASP A 193 3.27 2.03 19.54
CA ASP A 193 4.42 2.74 19.01
C ASP A 193 5.19 1.80 18.08
N THR A 194 5.44 2.27 16.86
CA THR A 194 6.27 1.57 15.88
C THR A 194 7.44 2.46 15.56
N TRP A 195 8.64 1.99 15.89
CA TRP A 195 9.87 2.63 15.49
C TRP A 195 10.46 1.88 14.30
N GLU A 196 10.89 2.61 13.28
CA GLU A 196 11.43 2.04 12.05
C GLU A 196 12.71 2.77 11.62
N ASP A 197 13.67 2.00 11.13
CA ASP A 197 14.81 2.45 10.34
C ASP A 197 14.86 1.62 9.04
N PRO A 198 15.78 1.90 8.10
CA PRO A 198 15.84 1.16 6.83
C PRO A 198 16.01 -0.38 6.94
N ASP A 199 16.49 -0.87 8.07
CA ASP A 199 16.80 -2.29 8.32
C ASP A 199 15.88 -2.93 9.37
N ARG A 200 15.22 -2.15 10.22
CA ARG A 200 14.61 -2.64 11.46
C ARG A 200 13.25 -2.02 11.75
N THR A 201 12.41 -2.80 12.42
CA THR A 201 11.13 -2.34 12.97
C THR A 201 10.99 -2.83 14.41
N SER A 202 10.81 -1.91 15.35
CA SER A 202 10.50 -2.21 16.74
C SER A 202 9.03 -1.90 17.04
N ARG A 203 8.30 -2.89 17.51
CA ARG A 203 6.87 -2.81 17.87
C ARG A 203 6.72 -2.76 19.37
N GLN A 204 6.14 -1.68 19.87
CA GLN A 204 6.08 -1.38 21.30
C GLN A 204 4.65 -1.06 21.73
N LEU A 205 4.25 -1.56 22.90
CA LEU A 205 2.90 -1.37 23.44
C LEU A 205 2.98 -1.10 24.94
N ALA A 206 2.12 -0.21 25.44
CA ALA A 206 1.97 -0.01 26.88
C ALA A 206 1.39 -1.29 27.55
N ALA A 207 2.05 -1.77 28.59
CA ALA A 207 1.53 -2.78 29.50
C ALA A 207 0.64 -2.11 30.56
N GLY A 208 -0.41 -2.79 31.01
CA GLY A 208 -1.23 -2.30 32.13
C GLY A 208 -0.40 -2.15 33.40
N CYS A 209 -0.54 -1.02 34.09
CA CYS A 209 0.13 -0.71 35.35
C CYS A 209 -0.90 -0.58 36.48
N LEU A 210 -0.48 -0.80 37.73
CA LEU A 210 -1.28 -0.50 38.91
C LEU A 210 -0.71 0.76 39.56
N TYR A 211 -1.54 1.78 39.74
CA TYR A 211 -1.15 3.04 40.39
C TYR A 211 -1.39 2.97 41.90
N GLU A 212 -0.59 3.70 42.67
CA GLU A 212 -0.72 3.82 44.12
C GLU A 212 -1.91 4.74 44.47
N GLY A 213 -2.74 4.35 45.44
CA GLY A 213 -3.85 5.18 45.93
C GLY A 213 -5.16 5.09 45.14
N ASP A 214 -5.96 6.15 45.21
CA ASP A 214 -7.27 6.33 44.57
C ASP A 214 -7.19 6.94 43.15
N GLU A 215 -5.99 7.26 42.67
CA GLU A 215 -5.72 7.74 41.30
C GLU A 215 -5.94 6.68 40.20
N ALA A 216 -6.30 5.45 40.57
CA ALA A 216 -6.65 4.38 39.63
C ALA A 216 -7.83 4.74 38.70
N ASP A 217 -8.68 5.70 39.11
CA ASP A 217 -9.80 6.22 38.31
C ASP A 217 -9.40 7.39 37.39
N GLU A 218 -8.20 7.98 37.55
CA GLU A 218 -7.70 9.11 36.75
C GLU A 218 -6.96 8.65 35.48
N TRP A 219 -6.35 7.47 35.52
CA TRP A 219 -5.56 6.90 34.43
C TRP A 219 -6.27 5.66 33.88
N PRO A 220 -7.08 5.77 32.80
CA PRO A 220 -7.70 4.61 32.17
C PRO A 220 -6.60 3.60 31.82
N ASN A 221 -6.82 2.34 32.21
CA ASN A 221 -5.78 1.33 32.21
C ASN A 221 -5.73 0.57 30.86
N ALA A 222 -4.48 0.39 30.39
CA ALA A 222 -3.97 -0.14 29.13
C ALA A 222 -4.64 -1.39 28.53
N CYS A 223 -4.31 -1.68 27.26
CA CYS A 223 -4.62 -2.92 26.54
C CYS A 223 -4.67 -4.17 27.47
N HIS A 224 -5.88 -4.67 27.73
CA HIS A 224 -6.15 -5.73 28.70
C HIS A 224 -5.91 -7.12 28.12
N VAL A 225 -6.08 -7.24 26.81
CA VAL A 225 -5.90 -8.50 26.08
C VAL A 225 -5.21 -8.22 24.77
N ILE A 226 -4.06 -8.87 24.58
CA ILE A 226 -3.32 -8.89 23.33
C ILE A 226 -3.45 -10.29 22.76
N THR A 227 -4.02 -10.40 21.57
CA THR A 227 -4.09 -11.66 20.82
C THR A 227 -3.11 -11.57 19.65
N ALA A 228 -1.99 -12.29 19.73
CA ALA A 228 -1.05 -12.38 18.63
C ALA A 228 -1.48 -13.49 17.66
N THR A 229 -1.66 -13.15 16.39
CA THR A 229 -1.80 -14.12 15.29
C THR A 229 -0.44 -14.33 14.67
N LEU A 230 0.06 -15.58 14.69
CA LEU A 230 1.40 -15.95 14.26
C LEU A 230 1.33 -16.89 13.06
N ASP A 231 2.37 -16.90 12.22
CA ASP A 231 2.54 -17.89 11.15
C ASP A 231 3.07 -19.24 11.67
N GLY A 232 3.31 -20.19 10.76
CA GLY A 232 3.81 -21.53 11.11
C GLY A 232 5.20 -21.56 11.75
N GLN A 233 5.95 -20.45 11.70
CA GLN A 233 7.27 -20.29 12.32
C GLN A 233 7.24 -19.41 13.59
N GLY A 234 6.06 -18.96 14.01
CA GLY A 234 5.90 -18.10 15.18
C GLY A 234 6.11 -16.61 14.92
N ARG A 235 6.20 -16.18 13.65
CA ARG A 235 6.35 -14.76 13.28
C ARG A 235 5.00 -14.08 13.33
N PRO A 236 4.91 -12.84 13.84
CA PRO A 236 3.62 -12.21 14.03
C PRO A 236 3.07 -11.65 12.72
N LEU A 237 1.83 -12.02 12.38
CA LEU A 237 1.09 -11.50 11.23
C LEU A 237 0.28 -10.26 11.63
N ARG A 238 -0.24 -10.25 12.87
CA ARG A 238 -1.16 -9.24 13.40
C ARG A 238 -1.31 -9.37 14.91
N TYR A 239 -1.58 -8.26 15.58
CA TYR A 239 -2.03 -8.20 16.97
C TYR A 239 -3.47 -7.69 17.04
N ASP A 240 -4.37 -8.42 17.70
CA ASP A 240 -5.69 -7.92 18.08
C ASP A 240 -5.68 -7.49 19.54
N LEU A 241 -5.90 -6.20 19.74
CA LEU A 241 -5.76 -5.50 21.00
C LEU A 241 -7.14 -5.20 21.56
N ARG A 242 -7.33 -5.43 22.86
CA ARG A 242 -8.56 -5.10 23.58
C ARG A 242 -8.30 -4.05 24.65
N PHE A 243 -8.70 -2.82 24.37
CA PHE A 243 -8.72 -1.70 25.30
C PHE A 243 -10.01 -1.73 26.13
N ARG A 244 -9.89 -1.56 27.44
CA ARG A 244 -11.05 -1.50 28.34
C ARG A 244 -10.82 -0.41 29.36
N SER A 245 -11.87 0.34 29.66
CA SER A 245 -11.84 1.37 30.68
C SER A 245 -12.88 1.09 31.75
N TRP A 246 -12.58 1.51 32.96
CA TRP A 246 -13.46 1.36 34.11
C TRP A 246 -14.40 2.58 34.17
N SER A 247 -15.70 2.33 34.12
CA SER A 247 -16.72 3.38 34.20
C SER A 247 -16.86 3.89 35.64
N LYS A 248 -17.14 5.19 35.79
CA LYS A 248 -17.61 5.79 37.07
C LYS A 248 -18.87 5.13 37.64
N ARG A 249 -19.58 4.31 36.85
CA ARG A 249 -20.72 3.49 37.27
C ARG A 249 -20.33 2.05 37.70
N GLY A 250 -19.04 1.76 37.90
CA GLY A 250 -18.55 0.51 38.46
C GLY A 250 -18.54 -0.70 37.51
N HIS A 251 -18.31 -0.50 36.21
CA HIS A 251 -18.20 -1.59 35.25
C HIS A 251 -17.16 -1.33 34.16
N TRP A 252 -16.55 -2.38 33.62
CA TRP A 252 -15.65 -2.31 32.47
C TRP A 252 -16.43 -2.13 31.16
N HIS A 253 -16.03 -1.17 30.33
CA HIS A 253 -16.50 -1.03 28.95
C HIS A 253 -15.34 -1.05 27.96
N GLY A 254 -15.63 -1.22 26.67
CA GLY A 254 -14.62 -1.07 25.61
C GLY A 254 -14.21 0.40 25.51
N ASP A 255 -12.91 0.66 25.42
CA ASP A 255 -12.39 2.01 25.24
C ASP A 255 -12.08 2.29 23.77
N ASP A 256 -12.91 3.12 23.16
CA ASP A 256 -12.83 3.51 21.75
C ASP A 256 -12.05 4.82 21.56
N SER A 257 -11.54 5.43 22.64
CA SER A 257 -10.99 6.78 22.64
C SER A 257 -9.57 6.89 22.06
N LEU A 258 -8.83 5.78 22.03
CA LEU A 258 -7.39 5.78 21.70
C LEU A 258 -7.10 5.69 20.20
N TYR A 259 -7.85 4.87 19.44
CA TYR A 259 -7.61 4.67 18.01
C TYR A 259 -8.92 4.69 17.20
N LYS A 260 -8.90 5.34 16.04
CA LYS A 260 -10.06 5.43 15.11
C LYS A 260 -10.69 4.07 14.78
N ASN A 261 -9.88 3.01 14.75
CA ASN A 261 -10.30 1.66 14.41
C ASN A 261 -10.60 0.78 15.65
N SER A 262 -10.52 1.30 16.89
CA SER A 262 -10.73 0.51 18.11
C SER A 262 -12.21 0.35 18.52
N LYS A 263 -13.12 0.07 17.57
CA LYS A 263 -14.57 -0.03 17.83
C LYS A 263 -14.89 -1.09 18.90
N GLY A 264 -15.60 -0.71 19.96
CA GLY A 264 -15.90 -1.57 21.11
C GLY A 264 -14.67 -1.98 21.92
N GLY A 265 -13.64 -1.14 21.93
CA GLY A 265 -12.35 -1.35 22.56
C GLY A 265 -11.46 -2.34 21.82
N ARG A 266 -11.70 -2.60 20.52
CA ARG A 266 -10.98 -3.64 19.76
C ARG A 266 -10.24 -3.05 18.58
N LEU A 267 -8.92 -3.14 18.59
CA LEU A 267 -8.08 -2.70 17.48
C LEU A 267 -7.33 -3.88 16.89
N THR A 268 -7.28 -3.92 15.56
CA THR A 268 -6.41 -4.85 14.83
C THR A 268 -5.18 -4.12 14.32
N TRP A 269 -4.02 -4.39 14.92
CA TRP A 269 -2.72 -3.90 14.47
C TRP A 269 -2.09 -4.91 13.51
N ARG A 270 -2.17 -4.62 12.20
CA ARG A 270 -1.58 -5.46 11.14
C ARG A 270 -0.09 -5.14 11.02
N ILE A 271 0.73 -6.20 10.99
CA ILE A 271 2.20 -6.09 11.01
C ILE A 271 2.74 -6.12 9.58
N GLN A 272 2.08 -6.86 8.69
CA GLN A 272 2.26 -6.73 7.25
C GLN A 272 1.27 -5.67 6.73
N ALA A 273 1.76 -4.71 5.93
CA ALA A 273 0.93 -4.07 4.89
C ALA A 273 0.11 -5.18 4.23
N SER A 274 -1.18 -4.91 3.97
CA SER A 274 -2.19 -5.80 3.38
C SER A 274 -1.65 -7.16 2.92
N PRO A 275 -2.20 -8.32 3.38
CA PRO A 275 -1.67 -9.63 3.01
C PRO A 275 -1.32 -9.59 1.52
N PRO A 276 -0.09 -9.98 1.13
CA PRO A 276 0.41 -9.75 -0.21
C PRO A 276 -0.71 -10.13 -1.17
N PRO A 277 -1.15 -9.22 -2.06
CA PRO A 277 -2.22 -9.56 -2.97
C PRO A 277 -1.82 -10.86 -3.64
N LEU A 278 -2.80 -11.76 -3.71
CA LEU A 278 -2.56 -13.08 -4.27
C LEU A 278 -1.90 -12.87 -5.64
N PRO A 279 -0.86 -13.65 -5.97
CA PRO A 279 -0.31 -13.61 -7.32
C PRO A 279 -1.46 -13.74 -8.32
N PRO A 280 -1.32 -13.21 -9.56
CA PRO A 280 -2.34 -13.32 -10.58
C PRO A 280 -2.88 -14.74 -10.57
N ALA A 281 -4.20 -14.86 -10.48
CA ALA A 281 -4.80 -16.15 -10.22
C ALA A 281 -4.31 -17.13 -11.29
N PRO A 282 -3.81 -18.31 -10.89
CA PRO A 282 -3.32 -19.25 -11.89
C PRO A 282 -4.43 -19.53 -12.89
N PRO A 283 -4.09 -19.71 -14.18
CA PRO A 283 -5.08 -20.19 -15.12
C PRO A 283 -5.73 -21.45 -14.60
N ARG A 284 -7.05 -21.54 -14.80
CA ARG A 284 -7.84 -22.68 -14.34
C ARG A 284 -7.27 -24.00 -14.82
N LEU A 285 -6.74 -24.03 -16.04
CA LEU A 285 -6.12 -25.19 -16.66
C LEU A 285 -4.72 -24.82 -17.15
N PHE A 286 -3.75 -25.71 -16.90
CA PHE A 286 -2.38 -25.53 -17.36
C PHE A 286 -1.75 -26.90 -17.65
N VAL A 287 -1.21 -27.05 -18.86
CA VAL A 287 -0.69 -28.33 -19.35
C VAL A 287 0.72 -28.17 -19.91
N GLY A 288 1.61 -29.09 -19.53
CA GLY A 288 2.97 -29.18 -20.05
C GLY A 288 3.91 -28.08 -19.54
N ARG A 289 4.78 -27.58 -20.43
CA ARG A 289 5.71 -26.45 -20.19
C ARG A 289 6.78 -26.64 -19.11
N LYS A 290 7.15 -27.89 -18.81
CA LYS A 290 8.17 -28.21 -17.79
C LYS A 290 9.53 -27.56 -18.09
N ARG A 291 9.91 -27.49 -19.37
CA ARG A 291 11.18 -26.86 -19.80
C ARG A 291 11.14 -25.36 -19.54
N GLU A 292 10.10 -24.68 -20.02
CA GLU A 292 9.96 -23.23 -19.92
C GLU A 292 9.81 -22.78 -18.45
N LEU A 293 9.07 -23.54 -17.62
CA LEU A 293 8.99 -23.27 -16.18
C LEU A 293 10.34 -23.40 -15.47
N LYS A 294 11.15 -24.40 -15.84
CA LYS A 294 12.50 -24.54 -15.32
C LYS A 294 13.38 -23.36 -15.72
N GLU A 295 13.34 -22.96 -17.00
CA GLU A 295 14.09 -21.79 -17.48
C GLU A 295 13.65 -20.49 -16.81
N LEU A 296 12.35 -20.30 -16.55
CA LEU A 296 11.84 -19.16 -15.78
C LEU A 296 12.35 -19.18 -14.34
N LYS A 297 12.36 -20.35 -13.69
CA LYS A 297 12.89 -20.53 -12.34
C LYS A 297 14.36 -20.14 -12.27
N ASP A 298 15.16 -20.67 -13.19
CA ASP A 298 16.60 -20.41 -13.29
C ASP A 298 16.90 -18.93 -13.61
N ALA A 299 15.97 -18.23 -14.27
CA ALA A 299 16.10 -16.82 -14.61
C ALA A 299 15.67 -15.87 -13.49
N LEU A 300 14.56 -16.14 -12.81
CA LEU A 300 13.90 -15.18 -11.93
C LEU A 300 14.22 -15.37 -10.44
N LEU A 301 14.56 -16.60 -10.02
CA LEU A 301 14.88 -16.87 -8.62
C LEU A 301 16.39 -16.72 -8.35
N PRO A 302 16.78 -16.14 -7.20
CA PRO A 302 18.19 -15.97 -6.86
C PRO A 302 18.90 -17.31 -6.63
N GLY A 303 20.04 -17.51 -7.29
CA GLY A 303 21.00 -18.61 -7.02
C GLY A 303 22.17 -18.19 -6.11
N GLU A 304 23.14 -19.09 -5.89
CA GLU A 304 24.30 -18.88 -4.97
C GLU A 304 25.22 -17.70 -5.35
N GLN A 305 25.19 -17.20 -6.59
CA GLN A 305 25.93 -16.00 -7.02
C GLN A 305 25.02 -14.95 -7.70
N ARG A 306 24.43 -14.09 -6.85
CA ARG A 306 23.81 -12.75 -7.07
C ARG A 306 22.53 -12.56 -7.93
N SER A 307 21.75 -11.62 -7.38
CA SER A 307 20.64 -10.76 -7.87
C SER A 307 19.64 -11.30 -8.89
N VAL A 308 18.40 -11.34 -8.43
CA VAL A 308 17.14 -11.32 -9.20
C VAL A 308 17.26 -10.64 -10.57
N SER A 309 16.80 -11.30 -11.64
CA SER A 309 17.03 -10.90 -13.05
C SER A 309 15.74 -10.62 -13.85
N LEU A 310 15.90 -10.08 -15.07
CA LEU A 310 14.85 -9.74 -16.03
C LEU A 310 14.62 -10.89 -17.02
N CYS A 311 13.36 -11.29 -17.24
CA CYS A 311 13.01 -12.35 -18.19
C CYS A 311 11.91 -11.94 -19.16
N ALA A 312 12.10 -12.23 -20.45
CA ALA A 312 11.14 -11.98 -21.52
C ALA A 312 10.71 -13.31 -22.15
N VAL A 313 9.41 -13.57 -22.11
CA VAL A 313 8.75 -14.74 -22.72
C VAL A 313 8.11 -14.29 -24.03
N HIS A 314 8.59 -14.85 -25.14
CA HIS A 314 8.09 -14.54 -26.47
C HIS A 314 7.59 -15.77 -27.22
N GLY A 315 6.84 -15.57 -28.30
CA GLY A 315 6.25 -16.65 -29.07
C GLY A 315 5.00 -16.24 -29.83
N MET A 316 4.47 -17.17 -30.62
CA MET A 316 3.33 -16.92 -31.50
C MET A 316 2.05 -16.51 -30.74
N PRO A 317 1.10 -15.83 -31.40
CA PRO A 317 -0.21 -15.51 -30.83
C PRO A 317 -0.96 -16.77 -30.35
N GLY A 318 -1.61 -16.71 -29.18
CA GLY A 318 -2.47 -17.80 -28.68
C GLY A 318 -1.73 -19.01 -28.10
N VAL A 319 -0.39 -18.96 -28.05
CA VAL A 319 0.48 -20.08 -27.60
C VAL A 319 0.51 -20.29 -26.08
N GLY A 320 -0.02 -19.34 -25.29
CA GLY A 320 -0.11 -19.44 -23.83
C GLY A 320 0.99 -18.71 -23.03
N LYS A 321 1.62 -17.68 -23.58
CA LYS A 321 2.68 -16.89 -22.88
C LYS A 321 2.22 -16.30 -21.55
N SER A 322 1.09 -15.59 -21.55
CA SER A 322 0.53 -14.97 -20.35
C SER A 322 0.10 -16.03 -19.33
N HIS A 323 -0.44 -17.16 -19.79
CA HIS A 323 -0.76 -18.30 -18.92
C HIS A 323 0.47 -18.93 -18.29
N LEU A 324 1.58 -19.07 -19.03
CA LEU A 324 2.86 -19.52 -18.49
C LEU A 324 3.38 -18.58 -17.39
N ALA A 325 3.31 -17.27 -17.61
CA ALA A 325 3.76 -16.28 -16.64
C ALA A 325 2.90 -16.26 -15.36
N ALA A 326 1.57 -16.27 -15.50
CA ALA A 326 0.64 -16.35 -14.38
C ALA A 326 0.80 -17.67 -13.59
N TRP A 327 0.94 -18.79 -14.30
CA TRP A 327 1.19 -20.09 -13.66
C TRP A 327 2.52 -20.11 -12.91
N PHE A 328 3.58 -19.54 -13.49
CA PHE A 328 4.87 -19.41 -12.81
C PHE A 328 4.75 -18.57 -11.53
N ALA A 329 4.09 -17.42 -11.58
CA ALA A 329 3.86 -16.57 -10.41
C ALA A 329 3.09 -17.29 -9.30
N ALA A 330 2.07 -18.06 -9.65
CA ALA A 330 1.30 -18.86 -8.69
C ALA A 330 2.11 -20.04 -8.12
N LEU A 331 2.84 -20.77 -8.97
CA LEU A 331 3.69 -21.90 -8.55
C LEU A 331 4.80 -21.46 -7.58
N HIS A 332 5.33 -20.25 -7.77
CA HIS A 332 6.41 -19.66 -6.98
C HIS A 332 5.92 -18.59 -6.00
N ALA A 333 4.65 -18.62 -5.59
CA ALA A 333 4.08 -17.64 -4.66
C ALA A 333 4.85 -17.55 -3.34
N ASN A 334 5.36 -18.67 -2.84
CA ASN A 334 6.18 -18.72 -1.62
C ASN A 334 7.59 -18.14 -1.81
N ASP A 335 8.12 -18.20 -3.03
CA ASP A 335 9.42 -17.60 -3.37
C ASP A 335 9.30 -16.09 -3.59
N PHE A 336 8.09 -15.59 -3.87
CA PHE A 336 7.74 -14.16 -3.96
C PHE A 336 6.75 -13.74 -2.87
N PRO A 337 7.16 -13.70 -1.59
CA PRO A 337 6.27 -13.41 -0.46
C PRO A 337 5.63 -12.01 -0.49
N GLY A 338 6.08 -11.10 -1.36
CA GLY A 338 5.43 -9.81 -1.61
C GLY A 338 4.37 -9.80 -2.70
N GLY A 339 4.11 -10.95 -3.32
CA GLY A 339 3.04 -11.14 -4.30
C GLY A 339 3.50 -10.93 -5.75
N GLY A 340 2.55 -11.11 -6.67
CA GLY A 340 2.72 -10.87 -8.11
C GLY A 340 1.94 -9.63 -8.54
N TRP A 341 2.60 -8.66 -9.17
CA TRP A 341 2.01 -7.37 -9.57
C TRP A 341 1.90 -7.29 -11.08
N ARG A 342 0.69 -7.10 -11.61
CA ARG A 342 0.39 -7.26 -13.03
C ARG A 342 0.15 -5.91 -13.70
N LEU A 343 0.89 -5.66 -14.77
CA LEU A 343 0.74 -4.52 -15.67
C LEU A 343 0.41 -5.03 -17.06
N VAL A 344 -0.70 -4.58 -17.64
CA VAL A 344 -1.15 -5.05 -18.97
C VAL A 344 -1.02 -3.92 -19.96
N LEU A 345 -0.11 -4.07 -20.93
CA LEU A 345 0.07 -3.05 -21.96
C LEU A 345 -1.06 -3.11 -22.99
N ASN A 346 -1.57 -1.94 -23.35
CA ASN A 346 -2.49 -1.78 -24.45
C ASN A 346 -1.67 -1.72 -25.77
N PRO A 347 -1.90 -2.64 -26.73
CA PRO A 347 -1.08 -2.74 -27.93
C PRO A 347 -1.30 -1.60 -28.93
N THR A 348 -2.37 -0.83 -28.77
CA THR A 348 -2.73 0.29 -29.66
C THR A 348 -2.28 1.64 -29.13
N VAL A 349 -2.31 1.84 -27.81
CA VAL A 349 -1.83 3.08 -27.18
C VAL A 349 -1.03 2.72 -25.94
N LEU A 350 0.25 3.07 -25.93
CA LEU A 350 1.17 2.69 -24.85
C LEU A 350 1.24 3.78 -23.78
N PRO A 351 1.24 3.42 -22.48
CA PRO A 351 1.47 4.36 -21.40
C PRO A 351 2.95 4.80 -21.33
N SER A 352 3.19 5.96 -20.72
CA SER A 352 4.53 6.39 -20.30
C SER A 352 5.05 5.48 -19.16
N VAL A 353 6.36 5.55 -18.90
CA VAL A 353 6.98 4.79 -17.79
C VAL A 353 6.46 5.31 -16.45
N GLU A 354 6.25 6.62 -16.35
CA GLU A 354 5.69 7.30 -15.20
C GLU A 354 4.25 6.85 -14.94
N ALA A 355 3.43 6.69 -15.99
CA ALA A 355 2.09 6.13 -15.88
C ALA A 355 2.09 4.68 -15.42
N LEU A 356 3.01 3.84 -15.91
CA LEU A 356 3.17 2.47 -15.43
C LEU A 356 3.62 2.40 -13.96
N LEU A 357 4.56 3.25 -13.56
CA LEU A 357 4.98 3.38 -12.16
C LEU A 357 3.84 3.91 -11.27
N GLY A 358 3.01 4.80 -11.80
CA GLY A 358 1.79 5.30 -11.17
C GLY A 358 0.77 4.19 -10.92
N ASP A 359 0.45 3.39 -11.94
CA ASP A 359 -0.44 2.22 -11.83
C ASP A 359 0.10 1.23 -10.78
N LEU A 360 1.37 0.85 -10.91
CA LEU A 360 2.04 -0.02 -9.94
C LEU A 360 2.03 0.58 -8.52
N GLY A 361 2.29 1.88 -8.38
CA GLY A 361 2.25 2.61 -7.12
C GLY A 361 0.88 2.58 -6.46
N ASN A 362 -0.18 2.78 -7.23
CA ASN A 362 -1.55 2.69 -6.77
C ASN A 362 -1.91 1.27 -6.33
N GLN A 363 -1.52 0.25 -7.11
CA GLN A 363 -1.69 -1.15 -6.71
C GLN A 363 -0.96 -1.46 -5.39
N LEU A 364 0.21 -0.86 -5.18
CA LEU A 364 1.03 -0.97 -3.98
C LEU A 364 0.58 -0.05 -2.82
N GLU A 365 -0.47 0.76 -3.01
CA GLU A 365 -0.94 1.78 -2.07
C GLU A 365 0.16 2.78 -1.65
N LEU A 366 1.05 3.14 -2.57
CA LEU A 366 2.17 4.06 -2.34
C LEU A 366 1.83 5.51 -2.69
N PRO A 367 2.39 6.50 -1.97
CA PRO A 367 2.28 7.90 -2.34
C PRO A 367 2.87 8.14 -3.73
N GLY A 368 2.21 8.92 -4.57
CA GLY A 368 2.63 9.18 -5.94
C GLY A 368 3.61 10.33 -6.11
N ASP A 369 4.64 10.51 -5.26
CA ASP A 369 5.60 11.64 -5.35
C ASP A 369 6.84 11.38 -6.27
N ALA A 370 7.77 12.33 -6.36
CA ALA A 370 9.00 12.20 -7.17
C ALA A 370 9.90 10.98 -6.83
N ARG A 371 9.74 10.38 -5.65
CA ARG A 371 10.42 9.14 -5.22
C ARG A 371 9.58 7.89 -5.45
N LEU A 372 8.49 7.97 -6.22
CA LEU A 372 7.59 6.83 -6.47
C LEU A 372 8.36 5.61 -7.01
N ALA A 373 9.27 5.81 -7.97
CA ALA A 373 10.10 4.72 -8.50
C ALA A 373 10.94 4.04 -7.41
N GLU A 374 11.55 4.82 -6.53
CA GLU A 374 12.37 4.33 -5.41
C GLU A 374 11.53 3.54 -4.41
N ARG A 375 10.36 4.07 -4.01
CA ARG A 375 9.44 3.36 -3.11
C ARG A 375 8.87 2.10 -3.73
N CYS A 376 8.47 2.12 -5.00
CA CYS A 376 8.03 0.93 -5.71
C CYS A 376 9.13 -0.14 -5.66
N ARG A 377 10.38 0.23 -5.96
CA ARG A 377 11.52 -0.68 -5.88
C ARG A 377 11.72 -1.24 -4.47
N GLU A 378 11.76 -0.39 -3.45
CA GLU A 378 11.93 -0.82 -2.05
C GLU A 378 10.81 -1.77 -1.61
N ARG A 379 9.57 -1.42 -1.93
CA ARG A 379 8.37 -2.20 -1.59
C ARG A 379 8.33 -3.55 -2.31
N LEU A 380 8.80 -3.63 -3.55
CA LEU A 380 8.85 -4.86 -4.33
C LEU A 380 10.02 -5.78 -3.91
N LEU A 381 11.07 -5.23 -3.32
CA LEU A 381 12.21 -6.01 -2.81
C LEU A 381 11.94 -6.59 -1.42
N ARG A 382 11.06 -5.97 -0.62
CA ARG A 382 10.81 -6.34 0.78
C ARG A 382 9.31 -6.31 1.12
N PRO A 383 8.64 -7.47 1.23
CA PRO A 383 9.10 -8.80 0.80
C PRO A 383 9.24 -8.91 -0.72
N LEU A 384 10.10 -9.82 -1.20
CA LEU A 384 10.40 -9.99 -2.63
C LEU A 384 9.12 -10.27 -3.42
N SER A 385 8.88 -9.50 -4.48
CA SER A 385 7.66 -9.51 -5.29
C SER A 385 8.01 -9.66 -6.77
N LEU A 386 7.17 -10.35 -7.55
CA LEU A 386 7.35 -10.49 -9.00
C LEU A 386 6.49 -9.46 -9.74
N VAL A 387 7.08 -8.69 -10.66
CA VAL A 387 6.32 -7.81 -11.56
C VAL A 387 6.11 -8.51 -12.90
N LEU A 388 4.86 -8.64 -13.32
CA LEU A 388 4.44 -9.24 -14.58
C LEU A 388 3.98 -8.15 -15.55
N VAL A 389 4.65 -8.00 -16.69
CA VAL A 389 4.25 -7.07 -17.76
C VAL A 389 3.73 -7.88 -18.95
N GLU A 390 2.49 -7.65 -19.37
CA GLU A 390 1.85 -8.37 -20.48
C GLU A 390 1.72 -7.52 -21.76
N ASN A 391 1.71 -8.20 -22.90
CA ASN A 391 1.49 -7.63 -24.24
C ASN A 391 2.58 -6.67 -24.74
N ALA A 392 3.84 -6.96 -24.46
CA ALA A 392 4.98 -6.29 -25.10
C ALA A 392 5.14 -6.76 -26.57
N ASP A 393 4.18 -6.37 -27.42
CA ASP A 393 4.01 -6.90 -28.77
C ASP A 393 4.72 -6.11 -29.87
N SER A 394 5.20 -4.89 -29.58
CA SER A 394 5.94 -4.02 -30.50
C SER A 394 7.31 -3.61 -29.93
N LYS A 395 8.13 -2.94 -30.74
CA LYS A 395 9.40 -2.37 -30.30
C LYS A 395 9.18 -1.31 -29.22
N GLU A 396 8.21 -0.44 -29.43
CA GLU A 396 7.86 0.66 -28.53
C GLU A 396 7.42 0.13 -27.17
N ALA A 397 6.61 -0.94 -27.15
CA ALA A 397 6.19 -1.60 -25.92
C ALA A 397 7.38 -2.23 -25.16
N ALA A 398 8.33 -2.82 -25.90
CA ALA A 398 9.56 -3.35 -25.32
C ALA A 398 10.47 -2.23 -24.77
N ASP A 399 10.55 -1.09 -25.45
CA ASP A 399 11.33 0.08 -25.01
C ASP A 399 10.76 0.68 -23.71
N VAL A 400 9.43 0.83 -23.62
CA VAL A 400 8.75 1.25 -22.38
C VAL A 400 9.02 0.26 -21.23
N THR A 401 8.93 -1.04 -21.52
CA THR A 401 9.19 -2.09 -20.52
C THR A 401 10.64 -2.11 -20.06
N ALA A 402 11.59 -1.86 -20.96
CA ALA A 402 13.01 -1.74 -20.62
C ALA A 402 13.29 -0.52 -19.74
N ALA A 403 12.61 0.61 -20.00
CA ALA A 403 12.71 1.79 -19.16
C ALA A 403 12.08 1.58 -17.77
N LEU A 404 10.95 0.86 -17.67
CA LEU A 404 10.37 0.43 -16.39
C LEU A 404 11.34 -0.48 -15.61
N ALA A 405 11.97 -1.45 -16.28
CA ALA A 405 12.97 -2.33 -15.67
C ALA A 405 14.18 -1.55 -15.14
N LYS A 406 14.58 -0.48 -15.82
CA LYS A 406 15.63 0.44 -15.35
C LYS A 406 15.21 1.21 -14.10
N ALA A 407 13.97 1.66 -14.04
CA ALA A 407 13.43 2.35 -12.85
C ALA A 407 13.32 1.40 -11.65
N LEU A 408 12.96 0.14 -11.88
CA LEU A 408 12.79 -0.91 -10.87
C LEU A 408 14.04 -1.80 -10.73
N GLN A 409 15.23 -1.21 -10.87
CA GLN A 409 16.48 -1.95 -10.89
C GLN A 409 16.61 -2.90 -9.69
N GLY A 410 16.81 -4.20 -9.96
CA GLY A 410 16.97 -5.24 -8.95
C GLY A 410 15.69 -6.00 -8.60
N CYS A 411 14.51 -5.53 -9.04
CA CYS A 411 13.25 -6.26 -8.88
C CYS A 411 13.10 -7.36 -9.95
N PRO A 412 12.47 -8.50 -9.63
CA PRO A 412 12.16 -9.54 -10.62
C PRO A 412 11.08 -9.02 -11.57
N LEU A 413 11.39 -9.01 -12.86
CA LEU A 413 10.46 -8.64 -13.91
C LEU A 413 10.31 -9.76 -14.93
N LEU A 414 9.06 -10.19 -15.14
CA LEU A 414 8.67 -11.16 -16.16
C LEU A 414 7.78 -10.48 -17.20
N VAL A 415 8.25 -10.43 -18.43
CA VAL A 415 7.56 -9.78 -19.55
C VAL A 415 7.04 -10.83 -20.51
N THR A 416 5.82 -10.67 -21.01
CA THR A 416 5.25 -11.52 -22.06
C THR A 416 4.88 -10.70 -23.29
N GLY A 417 5.19 -11.20 -24.48
CA GLY A 417 4.89 -10.47 -25.72
C GLY A 417 5.24 -11.19 -27.01
N ARG A 418 5.04 -10.52 -28.15
CA ARG A 418 5.46 -11.00 -29.48
C ARG A 418 6.84 -10.49 -29.88
N TRP A 419 7.31 -9.39 -29.29
CA TRP A 419 8.60 -8.83 -29.62
C TRP A 419 9.73 -9.78 -29.20
N ARG A 420 10.61 -10.14 -30.15
CA ARG A 420 11.70 -11.11 -29.92
C ARG A 420 13.02 -10.45 -29.53
N ASN A 421 13.16 -9.16 -29.84
CA ASN A 421 14.43 -8.42 -29.76
C ASN A 421 14.48 -7.53 -28.51
N PHE A 422 14.24 -8.10 -27.33
CA PHE A 422 14.59 -7.41 -26.07
C PHE A 422 16.10 -7.21 -26.02
N SER A 423 16.54 -5.97 -25.76
CA SER A 423 17.94 -5.56 -25.99
C SER A 423 18.94 -6.29 -25.09
N GLU A 424 20.14 -6.54 -25.62
CA GLU A 424 21.24 -7.17 -24.87
C GLU A 424 21.78 -6.27 -23.75
N ALA A 425 21.60 -4.95 -23.87
CA ALA A 425 22.11 -3.95 -22.92
C ALA A 425 21.57 -4.13 -21.48
N ALA A 426 20.39 -4.73 -21.32
CA ALA A 426 19.76 -4.99 -20.02
C ALA A 426 19.84 -6.45 -19.57
N ARG A 427 20.59 -7.32 -20.27
CA ARG A 427 20.79 -8.75 -19.94
C ARG A 427 19.49 -9.56 -19.78
N TRP A 428 18.49 -9.30 -20.60
CA TRP A 428 17.24 -10.06 -20.60
C TRP A 428 17.48 -11.55 -20.91
N ARG A 429 17.00 -12.44 -20.03
CA ARG A 429 16.81 -13.85 -20.40
C ARG A 429 15.61 -13.95 -21.33
N ARG A 430 15.77 -14.62 -22.47
CA ARG A 430 14.70 -14.80 -23.47
C ARG A 430 14.27 -16.26 -23.50
N ILE A 431 12.97 -16.51 -23.41
CA ILE A 431 12.38 -17.85 -23.46
C ILE A 431 11.33 -17.87 -24.58
N GLU A 432 11.54 -18.74 -25.56
CA GLU A 432 10.58 -18.94 -26.65
C GLU A 432 9.55 -20.02 -26.29
N VAL A 433 8.28 -19.66 -26.42
CA VAL A 433 7.14 -20.55 -26.22
C VAL A 433 6.61 -21.01 -27.57
N GLN A 434 6.74 -22.31 -27.83
CA GLN A 434 6.22 -22.98 -29.04
C GLN A 434 4.82 -23.55 -28.80
N SER A 435 4.11 -24.04 -29.83
CA SER A 435 2.83 -24.76 -29.65
C SER A 435 2.98 -25.98 -28.72
N LEU A 436 1.85 -26.50 -28.22
CA LEU A 436 1.89 -27.74 -27.45
C LEU A 436 2.28 -28.92 -28.36
N ASP A 437 2.78 -29.99 -27.74
CA ASP A 437 2.86 -31.28 -28.41
C ASP A 437 1.48 -31.95 -28.46
N ALA A 438 1.36 -33.01 -29.25
CA ALA A 438 0.09 -33.72 -29.39
C ALA A 438 -0.46 -34.24 -28.04
N PRO A 439 0.34 -34.87 -27.14
CA PRO A 439 -0.13 -35.28 -25.83
C PRO A 439 -0.64 -34.10 -24.98
N GLY A 440 0.09 -32.99 -24.92
CA GLY A 440 -0.31 -31.82 -24.15
C GLY A 440 -1.58 -31.15 -24.68
N ALA A 441 -1.74 -31.07 -26.02
CA ALA A 441 -2.96 -30.52 -26.61
C ALA A 441 -4.20 -31.40 -26.35
N LEU A 442 -4.03 -32.73 -26.36
CA LEU A 442 -5.09 -33.69 -26.01
C LEU A 442 -5.46 -33.60 -24.53
N GLU A 443 -4.47 -33.51 -23.65
CA GLU A 443 -4.69 -33.34 -22.22
C GLU A 443 -5.43 -32.02 -21.93
N LEU A 444 -5.04 -30.92 -22.58
CA LEU A 444 -5.74 -29.64 -22.47
C LEU A 444 -7.19 -29.75 -22.93
N LEU A 445 -7.45 -30.38 -24.09
CA LEU A 445 -8.80 -30.60 -24.59
C LEU A 445 -9.64 -31.43 -23.60
N ALA A 446 -9.08 -32.51 -23.06
CA ALA A 446 -9.79 -33.36 -22.09
C ALA A 446 -10.13 -32.58 -20.81
N GLN A 447 -9.20 -31.81 -20.26
CA GLN A 447 -9.42 -30.98 -19.07
C GLN A 447 -10.48 -29.89 -19.31
N GLU A 448 -10.51 -29.28 -20.50
CA GLU A 448 -11.51 -28.28 -20.88
C GLU A 448 -12.93 -28.86 -21.00
N LEU A 449 -13.06 -30.10 -21.46
CA LEU A 449 -14.36 -30.75 -21.64
C LEU A 449 -14.90 -31.38 -20.34
N GLY A 450 -14.01 -31.70 -19.39
CA GLY A 450 -14.35 -32.39 -18.14
C GLY A 450 -14.54 -33.90 -18.30
N GLU A 451 -14.63 -34.62 -17.19
CA GLU A 451 -14.65 -36.10 -17.17
C GLU A 451 -15.90 -36.72 -17.82
N GLU A 452 -17.00 -35.97 -17.90
CA GLU A 452 -18.28 -36.47 -18.43
C GLU A 452 -18.34 -36.48 -19.97
N ALA A 453 -17.45 -35.72 -20.64
CA ALA A 453 -17.44 -35.60 -22.09
C ALA A 453 -16.72 -36.79 -22.74
N ARG A 454 -17.48 -37.65 -23.44
CA ARG A 454 -16.91 -38.76 -24.22
C ARG A 454 -16.60 -38.31 -25.65
N VAL A 455 -15.32 -38.07 -25.92
CA VAL A 455 -14.82 -37.83 -27.28
C VAL A 455 -13.97 -39.02 -27.71
N ASP A 456 -14.20 -39.53 -28.92
CA ASP A 456 -13.39 -40.60 -29.48
C ASP A 456 -11.90 -40.15 -29.62
N PRO A 457 -10.92 -40.93 -29.15
CA PRO A 457 -9.51 -40.55 -29.19
C PRO A 457 -8.98 -40.20 -30.59
N ALA A 458 -9.44 -40.88 -31.64
CA ALA A 458 -9.00 -40.59 -33.00
C ALA A 458 -9.58 -39.27 -33.52
N GLN A 459 -10.83 -38.98 -33.18
CA GLN A 459 -11.45 -37.67 -33.43
C GLN A 459 -10.75 -36.55 -32.66
N ALA A 460 -10.45 -36.75 -31.37
CA ALA A 460 -9.73 -35.77 -30.55
C ALA A 460 -8.33 -35.46 -31.14
N GLN A 461 -7.60 -36.48 -31.59
CA GLN A 461 -6.31 -36.32 -32.27
C GLN A 461 -6.42 -35.51 -33.56
N SER A 462 -7.43 -35.80 -34.37
CA SER A 462 -7.69 -35.09 -35.62
C SER A 462 -8.02 -33.61 -35.36
N LEU A 463 -8.78 -33.33 -34.30
CA LEU A 463 -9.14 -31.99 -33.89
C LEU A 463 -7.93 -31.16 -33.44
N VAL A 464 -7.16 -31.64 -32.46
CA VAL A 464 -6.02 -30.85 -31.95
C VAL A 464 -4.94 -30.63 -33.02
N ARG A 465 -4.79 -31.57 -33.97
CA ARG A 465 -3.95 -31.40 -35.16
C ARG A 465 -4.47 -30.29 -36.07
N ALA A 466 -5.77 -30.29 -36.39
CA ALA A 466 -6.38 -29.25 -37.22
C ALA A 466 -6.26 -27.85 -36.60
N LEU A 467 -6.26 -27.78 -35.27
CA LEU A 467 -6.08 -26.54 -34.49
C LEU A 467 -4.62 -26.12 -34.32
N GLY A 468 -3.67 -26.83 -34.95
CA GLY A 468 -2.24 -26.52 -34.88
C GLY A 468 -1.63 -26.63 -33.47
N TYR A 469 -2.26 -27.40 -32.58
CA TYR A 469 -1.84 -27.56 -31.18
C TYR A 469 -1.74 -26.24 -30.40
N LEU A 470 -2.53 -25.24 -30.79
CA LEU A 470 -2.58 -23.92 -30.17
C LEU A 470 -3.52 -23.93 -28.96
N PRO A 471 -3.07 -23.62 -27.73
CA PRO A 471 -3.92 -23.62 -26.54
C PRO A 471 -5.20 -22.78 -26.67
N LEU A 472 -5.10 -21.57 -27.24
CA LEU A 472 -6.28 -20.71 -27.43
C LEU A 472 -7.30 -21.32 -28.41
N ALA A 473 -6.83 -21.96 -29.49
CA ALA A 473 -7.72 -22.58 -30.46
C ALA A 473 -8.41 -23.82 -29.85
N VAL A 474 -7.67 -24.61 -29.06
CA VAL A 474 -8.23 -25.73 -28.29
C VAL A 474 -9.27 -25.25 -27.28
N HIS A 475 -9.00 -24.16 -26.56
CA HIS A 475 -9.93 -23.55 -25.60
C HIS A 475 -11.26 -23.13 -26.27
N LEU A 476 -11.19 -22.43 -27.40
CA LEU A 476 -12.37 -22.02 -28.18
C LEU A 476 -13.13 -23.22 -28.78
N ALA A 477 -12.42 -24.23 -29.28
CA ALA A 477 -13.05 -25.45 -29.79
C ALA A 477 -13.75 -26.23 -28.66
N ALA A 478 -13.16 -26.32 -27.47
CA ALA A 478 -13.82 -26.95 -26.34
C ALA A 478 -15.12 -26.24 -25.92
N GLY A 479 -15.15 -24.90 -26.00
CA GLY A 479 -16.38 -24.11 -25.85
C GLY A 479 -17.51 -24.55 -26.78
N HIS A 480 -17.20 -24.86 -28.04
CA HIS A 480 -18.19 -25.38 -28.99
C HIS A 480 -18.68 -26.79 -28.65
N LEU A 481 -17.75 -27.68 -28.29
CA LEU A 481 -18.07 -29.07 -27.98
C LEU A 481 -18.96 -29.16 -26.72
N ARG A 482 -18.71 -28.32 -25.71
CA ARG A 482 -19.59 -28.19 -24.52
C ARG A 482 -21.01 -27.76 -24.88
N ALA A 483 -21.17 -26.96 -25.94
CA ALA A 483 -22.47 -26.58 -26.49
C ALA A 483 -23.08 -27.67 -27.41
N SER A 484 -22.82 -28.95 -27.11
CA SER A 484 -23.42 -30.15 -27.74
C SER A 484 -23.09 -30.37 -29.22
N HIS A 485 -21.95 -29.87 -29.72
CA HIS A 485 -21.49 -30.18 -31.07
C HIS A 485 -20.53 -31.38 -31.06
N SER A 486 -20.63 -32.27 -32.07
CA SER A 486 -19.65 -33.34 -32.25
C SER A 486 -18.35 -32.81 -32.84
N VAL A 487 -17.23 -33.49 -32.58
CA VAL A 487 -15.93 -33.16 -33.19
C VAL A 487 -16.00 -33.18 -34.71
N GLU A 488 -16.72 -34.15 -35.27
CA GLU A 488 -16.93 -34.27 -36.72
C GLU A 488 -17.64 -33.04 -37.30
N SER A 489 -18.73 -32.59 -36.66
CA SER A 489 -19.47 -31.39 -37.08
C SER A 489 -18.59 -30.15 -37.01
N PHE A 490 -17.79 -30.01 -35.95
CA PHE A 490 -16.88 -28.87 -35.80
C PHE A 490 -15.76 -28.87 -36.85
N LEU A 491 -15.17 -30.04 -37.14
CA LEU A 491 -14.18 -30.19 -38.20
C LEU A 491 -14.76 -29.88 -39.59
N ALA A 492 -16.02 -30.25 -39.86
CA ALA A 492 -16.70 -29.89 -41.10
C ALA A 492 -16.88 -28.37 -41.23
N LEU A 493 -17.26 -27.68 -40.14
CA LEU A 493 -17.38 -26.22 -40.12
C LEU A 493 -16.03 -25.51 -40.34
N LEU A 494 -14.93 -26.05 -39.80
CA LEU A 494 -13.59 -25.53 -40.07
C LEU A 494 -13.19 -25.69 -41.54
N LYS A 495 -13.55 -26.82 -42.17
CA LYS A 495 -13.29 -27.06 -43.60
C LYS A 495 -14.10 -26.13 -44.49
N ASP A 496 -15.36 -25.87 -44.16
CA ASP A 496 -16.24 -24.94 -44.88
C ASP A 496 -15.70 -23.50 -44.89
N LYS A 497 -14.91 -23.12 -43.88
CA LYS A 497 -14.18 -21.86 -43.79
C LYS A 497 -12.85 -21.84 -44.60
N GLU A 498 -12.69 -22.75 -45.57
CA GLU A 498 -11.53 -22.89 -46.47
C GLU A 498 -10.16 -23.12 -45.78
N LEU A 499 -10.15 -23.71 -44.57
CA LEU A 499 -8.93 -24.24 -43.97
C LEU A 499 -8.68 -25.65 -44.49
N ASP A 500 -8.25 -25.78 -45.75
CA ASP A 500 -7.89 -27.08 -46.31
C ASP A 500 -6.54 -27.56 -45.76
N LEU A 501 -6.53 -28.81 -45.30
CA LEU A 501 -5.55 -29.37 -44.37
C LEU A 501 -4.55 -30.25 -45.13
N GLU A 502 -3.48 -29.66 -45.66
CA GLU A 502 -2.21 -30.38 -45.81
C GLU A 502 -1.14 -29.85 -44.83
N PRO A 503 -0.22 -30.71 -44.38
CA PRO A 503 0.84 -30.30 -43.45
C PRO A 503 1.75 -29.33 -44.19
N ALA A 504 1.91 -28.11 -43.65
CA ALA A 504 3.01 -27.27 -44.09
C ALA A 504 4.28 -27.93 -43.56
N ASP A 505 5.24 -28.14 -44.45
CA ASP A 505 6.59 -28.55 -44.11
C ASP A 505 7.11 -27.67 -42.96
N SER A 506 7.79 -28.27 -41.96
CA SER A 506 8.22 -27.54 -40.76
C SER A 506 9.22 -26.42 -41.04
N ASP A 507 9.71 -26.35 -42.28
CA ASP A 507 10.81 -25.51 -42.74
C ASP A 507 10.35 -24.29 -43.55
N ASP A 508 9.04 -23.98 -43.64
CA ASP A 508 8.52 -22.86 -44.47
C ASP A 508 8.12 -21.62 -43.63
N PRO A 509 8.98 -20.58 -43.51
CA PRO A 509 8.81 -19.47 -42.56
C PRO A 509 7.63 -18.49 -42.82
N PRO A 510 7.15 -18.22 -44.04
CA PRO A 510 6.13 -17.19 -44.28
C PRO A 510 4.69 -17.65 -44.00
N PHE A 511 4.42 -18.96 -43.92
CA PHE A 511 3.06 -19.49 -43.70
C PHE A 511 2.68 -19.66 -42.22
N THR A 512 3.63 -19.79 -41.30
CA THR A 512 3.37 -20.05 -39.87
C THR A 512 2.62 -18.92 -39.15
N GLU A 513 2.93 -17.66 -39.44
CA GLU A 513 2.24 -16.52 -38.79
C GLU A 513 0.83 -16.31 -39.36
N ASN A 514 0.62 -16.57 -40.65
CA ASN A 514 -0.66 -16.34 -41.32
C ASN A 514 -1.66 -17.48 -41.01
N ARG A 515 -1.22 -18.74 -41.06
CA ARG A 515 -2.05 -19.91 -40.74
C ARG A 515 -2.48 -19.93 -39.28
N THR A 516 -1.59 -19.62 -38.34
CA THR A 516 -1.91 -19.54 -36.90
C THR A 516 -3.01 -18.50 -36.62
N ARG A 517 -2.89 -17.31 -37.23
CA ARG A 517 -3.92 -16.27 -37.12
C ARG A 517 -5.23 -16.70 -37.78
N ALA A 518 -5.17 -17.36 -38.93
CA ALA A 518 -6.34 -17.89 -39.62
C ALA A 518 -7.09 -18.93 -38.76
N ILE A 519 -6.38 -19.88 -38.14
CA ILE A 519 -6.98 -20.90 -37.25
C ILE A 519 -7.69 -20.22 -36.07
N ILE A 520 -7.04 -19.29 -35.38
CA ILE A 520 -7.64 -18.57 -34.25
C ILE A 520 -8.86 -17.77 -34.71
N LYS A 521 -8.74 -17.05 -35.84
CA LYS A 521 -9.84 -16.27 -36.42
C LYS A 521 -11.04 -17.14 -36.76
N SER A 522 -10.84 -18.23 -37.52
CA SER A 522 -11.94 -19.13 -37.93
C SER A 522 -12.58 -19.81 -36.73
N THR A 523 -11.78 -20.31 -35.78
CA THR A 523 -12.30 -20.92 -34.54
C THR A 523 -13.13 -19.92 -33.73
N PHE A 524 -12.68 -18.67 -33.65
CA PHE A 524 -13.42 -17.59 -32.99
C PHE A 524 -14.70 -17.20 -33.74
N GLU A 525 -14.66 -17.14 -35.07
CA GLU A 525 -15.84 -16.89 -35.90
C GLU A 525 -16.95 -17.92 -35.66
N LEU A 526 -16.57 -19.20 -35.60
CA LEU A 526 -17.52 -20.26 -35.27
C LEU A 526 -18.13 -20.02 -33.87
N SER A 527 -17.34 -19.55 -32.89
CA SER A 527 -17.86 -19.28 -31.53
C SER A 527 -18.89 -18.16 -31.56
N LEU A 528 -18.66 -17.14 -32.38
CA LEU A 528 -19.62 -16.05 -32.57
C LEU A 528 -20.87 -16.49 -33.33
N ASP A 529 -20.74 -17.34 -34.34
CA ASP A 529 -21.89 -17.90 -35.08
C ASP A 529 -22.75 -18.80 -34.17
N LEU A 530 -22.11 -19.57 -33.29
CA LEU A 530 -22.79 -20.36 -32.27
C LEU A 530 -23.45 -19.48 -31.20
N LEU A 531 -22.79 -18.43 -30.74
CA LEU A 531 -23.38 -17.45 -29.82
C LEU A 531 -24.61 -16.79 -30.44
N ARG A 532 -24.51 -16.36 -31.71
CA ARG A 532 -25.64 -15.82 -32.47
C ARG A 532 -26.78 -16.82 -32.49
N ARG A 533 -26.53 -18.09 -32.82
CA ARG A 533 -27.56 -19.16 -32.80
C ARG A 533 -28.20 -19.34 -31.42
N HIS A 534 -27.42 -19.30 -30.34
CA HIS A 534 -27.94 -19.40 -28.99
C HIS A 534 -28.85 -18.22 -28.62
N LEU A 535 -28.59 -17.05 -29.19
CA LEU A 535 -29.35 -15.82 -28.97
C LEU A 535 -30.48 -15.58 -30.00
N GLN A 536 -30.58 -16.39 -31.07
CA GLN A 536 -31.49 -16.17 -32.22
C GLN A 536 -32.98 -16.12 -31.86
N THR A 537 -33.41 -16.72 -30.76
CA THR A 537 -34.81 -16.65 -30.30
C THR A 537 -35.16 -15.31 -29.66
N ARG A 538 -34.19 -14.41 -29.49
CA ARG A 538 -34.40 -13.10 -28.89
C ARG A 538 -34.52 -11.99 -29.95
N PRO A 539 -35.49 -11.07 -29.81
CA PRO A 539 -35.66 -9.96 -30.76
C PRO A 539 -34.49 -8.95 -30.71
N ASP A 540 -33.67 -8.96 -29.66
CA ASP A 540 -32.55 -8.04 -29.44
C ASP A 540 -31.16 -8.63 -29.76
N VAL A 541 -31.09 -9.74 -30.52
CA VAL A 541 -29.84 -10.47 -30.80
C VAL A 541 -28.75 -9.60 -31.45
N GLU A 542 -29.07 -8.82 -32.47
CA GLU A 542 -28.06 -8.00 -33.16
C GLU A 542 -27.54 -6.87 -32.25
N ARG A 543 -28.36 -6.36 -31.33
CA ARG A 543 -27.91 -5.39 -30.30
C ARG A 543 -26.96 -6.05 -29.30
N LEU A 544 -27.27 -7.27 -28.84
CA LEU A 544 -26.39 -8.02 -27.94
C LEU A 544 -25.04 -8.34 -28.60
N LEU A 545 -25.04 -8.75 -29.88
CA LEU A 545 -23.82 -9.02 -30.63
C LEU A 545 -23.01 -7.75 -30.92
N SER A 546 -23.68 -6.64 -31.24
CA SER A 546 -23.03 -5.32 -31.33
C SER A 546 -22.38 -4.94 -29.99
N GLY A 547 -23.07 -5.18 -28.87
CA GLY A 547 -22.53 -4.98 -27.54
C GLY A 547 -21.29 -5.83 -27.25
N LEU A 548 -21.29 -7.11 -27.62
CA LEU A 548 -20.10 -7.96 -27.52
C LEU A 548 -18.93 -7.39 -28.34
N THR A 549 -19.22 -6.91 -29.55
CA THR A 549 -18.19 -6.36 -30.44
C THR A 549 -17.57 -5.08 -29.84
N ALA A 550 -18.38 -4.23 -29.21
CA ALA A 550 -17.90 -3.05 -28.48
C ALA A 550 -16.96 -3.39 -27.32
N LEU A 551 -17.13 -4.55 -26.66
CA LEU A 551 -16.22 -5.02 -25.60
C LEU A 551 -14.80 -5.32 -26.11
N GLY A 552 -14.57 -5.38 -27.43
CA GLY A 552 -13.23 -5.39 -28.00
C GLY A 552 -12.40 -4.16 -27.61
N HIS A 553 -13.04 -3.05 -27.23
CA HIS A 553 -12.40 -1.83 -26.74
C HIS A 553 -12.33 -1.73 -25.21
N ALA A 554 -12.86 -2.71 -24.47
CA ALA A 554 -12.72 -2.75 -23.02
C ALA A 554 -11.25 -3.00 -22.63
N SER A 555 -10.88 -2.61 -21.40
CA SER A 555 -9.52 -2.84 -20.90
C SER A 555 -9.18 -4.33 -20.91
N LEU A 556 -7.95 -4.65 -21.34
CA LEU A 556 -7.44 -6.03 -21.38
C LEU A 556 -7.13 -6.59 -19.99
N ALA A 557 -7.06 -5.72 -18.97
CA ALA A 557 -7.04 -6.11 -17.57
C ALA A 557 -8.40 -6.66 -17.11
N GLY A 558 -9.48 -6.30 -17.80
CA GLY A 558 -10.86 -6.66 -17.51
C GLY A 558 -11.69 -5.46 -17.02
N VAL A 559 -13.01 -5.60 -17.10
CA VAL A 559 -13.98 -4.58 -16.68
C VAL A 559 -15.07 -5.20 -15.82
N GLY A 560 -15.58 -4.43 -14.85
CA GLY A 560 -16.70 -4.83 -14.02
C GLY A 560 -18.03 -4.80 -14.77
N GLU A 561 -19.07 -5.32 -14.13
CA GLU A 561 -20.43 -5.36 -14.70
C GLU A 561 -20.92 -4.00 -15.19
N SER A 562 -20.74 -2.95 -14.37
CA SER A 562 -21.26 -1.61 -14.65
C SER A 562 -20.61 -0.98 -15.90
N LEU A 563 -19.27 -0.95 -15.93
CA LEU A 563 -18.53 -0.42 -17.08
C LEU A 563 -18.71 -1.31 -18.32
N GLY A 564 -18.67 -2.63 -18.15
CA GLY A 564 -18.88 -3.58 -19.24
C GLY A 564 -20.26 -3.44 -19.90
N ALA A 565 -21.33 -3.28 -19.09
CA ALA A 565 -22.67 -3.04 -19.59
C ALA A 565 -22.77 -1.72 -20.36
N ALA A 566 -22.11 -0.66 -19.85
CA ALA A 566 -22.09 0.64 -20.51
C ALA A 566 -21.39 0.58 -21.88
N ILE A 567 -20.19 0.00 -21.96
CA ILE A 567 -19.45 -0.20 -23.23
C ILE A 567 -20.31 -0.98 -24.23
N ALA A 568 -20.94 -2.07 -23.76
CA ALA A 568 -21.82 -2.90 -24.59
C ALA A 568 -23.13 -2.19 -25.00
N GLY A 569 -23.52 -1.09 -24.34
CA GLY A 569 -24.80 -0.42 -24.55
C GLY A 569 -25.99 -1.28 -24.10
N LEU A 570 -25.80 -2.01 -23.00
CA LEU A 570 -26.75 -2.97 -22.45
C LEU A 570 -27.11 -2.60 -21.01
N THR A 571 -28.26 -3.09 -20.54
CA THR A 571 -28.54 -3.06 -19.10
C THR A 571 -27.62 -4.03 -18.35
N PRO A 572 -27.37 -3.86 -17.04
CA PRO A 572 -26.53 -4.78 -16.27
C PRO A 572 -26.99 -6.24 -16.36
N ASN A 573 -28.31 -6.48 -16.39
CA ASN A 573 -28.86 -7.83 -16.53
C ASN A 573 -28.64 -8.43 -17.93
N GLU A 574 -28.79 -7.65 -18.99
CA GLU A 574 -28.49 -8.08 -20.36
C GLU A 574 -27.01 -8.39 -20.54
N PHE A 575 -26.15 -7.53 -20.00
CA PHE A 575 -24.71 -7.74 -20.01
C PHE A 575 -24.32 -9.01 -19.26
N ARG A 576 -24.85 -9.26 -18.05
CA ARG A 576 -24.62 -10.53 -17.32
C ARG A 576 -24.98 -11.75 -18.15
N ASN A 577 -26.13 -11.72 -18.83
CA ASN A 577 -26.57 -12.85 -19.65
C ASN A 577 -25.68 -13.05 -20.88
N LEU A 578 -25.31 -11.97 -21.56
CA LEU A 578 -24.36 -12.01 -22.67
C LEU A 578 -22.99 -12.52 -22.21
N ALA A 579 -22.49 -12.01 -21.08
CA ALA A 579 -21.20 -12.37 -20.52
C ALA A 579 -21.17 -13.83 -20.09
N ALA A 580 -22.25 -14.34 -19.49
CA ALA A 580 -22.39 -15.75 -19.14
C ALA A 580 -22.39 -16.65 -20.40
N ALA A 581 -23.17 -16.30 -21.43
CA ALA A 581 -23.20 -17.05 -22.68
C ALA A 581 -21.83 -17.03 -23.38
N ALA A 582 -21.20 -15.86 -23.51
CA ALA A 582 -19.86 -15.72 -24.09
C ALA A 582 -18.77 -16.46 -23.27
N THR A 583 -18.91 -16.52 -21.94
CA THR A 583 -18.01 -17.30 -21.06
C THR A 583 -18.16 -18.79 -21.30
N SER A 584 -19.38 -19.30 -21.49
CA SER A 584 -19.61 -20.73 -21.78
C SER A 584 -18.94 -21.18 -23.09
N LEU A 585 -18.84 -20.26 -24.06
CA LEU A 585 -18.21 -20.45 -25.37
C LEU A 585 -16.75 -20.02 -25.41
N SER A 586 -16.12 -19.77 -24.25
CA SER A 586 -14.69 -19.45 -24.15
C SER A 586 -14.28 -18.14 -24.86
N VAL A 587 -15.24 -17.24 -25.12
CA VAL A 587 -15.01 -15.92 -25.74
C VAL A 587 -14.62 -14.88 -24.70
N LEU A 588 -15.28 -14.90 -23.54
CA LEU A 588 -14.95 -14.09 -22.37
C LEU A 588 -14.45 -14.98 -21.24
N THR A 589 -13.61 -14.40 -20.39
CA THR A 589 -13.14 -15.03 -19.17
C THR A 589 -13.65 -14.23 -17.97
N ARG A 590 -14.44 -14.86 -17.10
CA ARG A 590 -14.79 -14.26 -15.81
C ARG A 590 -13.55 -14.18 -14.94
N LEU A 591 -13.29 -13.01 -14.36
CA LEU A 591 -12.18 -12.82 -13.44
C LEU A 591 -12.46 -13.55 -12.12
N PRO A 592 -11.45 -14.22 -11.54
CA PRO A 592 -11.58 -14.88 -10.25
C PRO A 592 -11.68 -13.85 -9.11
N ARG A 593 -12.29 -14.25 -7.99
CA ARG A 593 -12.55 -13.35 -6.83
C ARG A 593 -11.27 -12.85 -6.17
N GLU A 594 -10.20 -13.60 -6.36
CA GLU A 594 -8.84 -13.32 -5.92
C GLU A 594 -8.23 -12.12 -6.67
N GLU A 595 -8.55 -11.95 -7.96
CA GLU A 595 -8.12 -10.79 -8.76
C GLU A 595 -9.08 -9.61 -8.60
N ARG A 596 -10.39 -9.87 -8.52
CA ARG A 596 -11.41 -8.83 -8.48
C ARG A 596 -12.59 -9.22 -7.60
N LYS A 597 -12.92 -8.39 -6.61
CA LYS A 597 -13.95 -8.70 -5.59
C LYS A 597 -15.38 -8.65 -6.16
N ASP A 598 -15.60 -7.79 -7.14
CA ASP A 598 -16.85 -7.65 -7.89
C ASP A 598 -16.87 -8.55 -9.14
N ASP A 599 -18.05 -8.74 -9.73
CA ASP A 599 -18.18 -9.50 -10.96
C ASP A 599 -17.58 -8.74 -12.13
N ALA A 600 -16.55 -9.34 -12.74
CA ALA A 600 -15.79 -8.75 -13.82
C ALA A 600 -15.38 -9.79 -14.85
N TRP A 601 -15.14 -9.30 -16.08
CA TRP A 601 -14.79 -10.13 -17.22
C TRP A 601 -13.67 -9.49 -18.01
N ARG A 602 -12.83 -10.34 -18.60
CA ARG A 602 -11.79 -9.94 -19.56
C ARG A 602 -11.98 -10.66 -20.88
N ILE A 603 -11.53 -10.01 -21.94
CA ILE A 603 -11.42 -10.61 -23.26
C ILE A 603 -9.94 -10.92 -23.55
N HIS A 604 -9.68 -12.04 -24.21
CA HIS A 604 -8.33 -12.36 -24.64
C HIS A 604 -7.85 -11.34 -25.70
N PRO A 605 -6.62 -10.82 -25.64
CA PRO A 605 -6.16 -9.72 -26.53
C PRO A 605 -6.37 -9.96 -28.03
N LEU A 606 -6.15 -11.19 -28.51
CA LEU A 606 -6.39 -11.53 -29.93
C LEU A 606 -7.87 -11.51 -30.31
N LEU A 607 -8.76 -11.88 -29.39
CA LEU A 607 -10.20 -11.86 -29.64
C LEU A 607 -10.69 -10.42 -29.60
N ALA A 608 -10.17 -9.61 -28.67
CA ALA A 608 -10.42 -8.18 -28.63
C ALA A 608 -10.03 -7.53 -29.96
N ASP A 609 -8.84 -7.85 -30.49
CA ASP A 609 -8.37 -7.37 -31.79
C ASP A 609 -9.30 -7.75 -32.95
N LEU A 610 -9.77 -9.01 -32.99
CA LEU A 610 -10.73 -9.47 -33.99
C LEU A 610 -12.10 -8.78 -33.87
N LEU A 611 -12.55 -8.46 -32.65
CA LEU A 611 -13.79 -7.73 -32.40
C LEU A 611 -13.67 -6.24 -32.76
N ARG A 612 -12.55 -5.58 -32.44
CA ARG A 612 -12.32 -4.17 -32.79
C ARG A 612 -12.43 -3.94 -34.29
N ASN A 613 -11.98 -4.88 -35.11
CA ASN A 613 -12.11 -4.83 -36.57
C ASN A 613 -13.56 -4.98 -37.09
N ARG A 614 -14.53 -5.29 -36.21
CA ARG A 614 -15.96 -5.46 -36.52
C ARG A 614 -16.85 -4.40 -35.88
N ALA A 615 -16.35 -3.68 -34.87
CA ALA A 615 -17.09 -2.64 -34.16
C ALA A 615 -16.85 -1.28 -34.80
N ASP A 616 -17.84 -0.41 -34.64
CA ASP A 616 -17.56 1.03 -34.66
C ASP A 616 -16.81 1.37 -33.37
N ALA A 617 -15.48 1.49 -33.49
CA ALA A 617 -14.60 1.83 -32.39
C ALA A 617 -15.01 3.12 -31.67
N ALA A 618 -15.57 4.09 -32.41
CA ALA A 618 -16.02 5.36 -31.86
C ALA A 618 -17.22 5.17 -30.92
N LEU A 619 -18.13 4.24 -31.23
CA LEU A 619 -19.33 4.02 -30.42
C LEU A 619 -19.01 3.43 -29.04
N GLY A 620 -18.12 2.44 -28.97
CA GLY A 620 -17.69 1.82 -27.71
C GLY A 620 -16.95 2.81 -26.81
N LEU A 621 -16.03 3.57 -27.41
CA LEU A 621 -15.27 4.61 -26.70
C LEU A 621 -16.16 5.77 -26.23
N ASN A 622 -17.15 6.18 -27.03
CA ASN A 622 -18.11 7.21 -26.63
C ASN A 622 -18.92 6.76 -25.40
N ARG A 623 -19.46 5.53 -25.41
CA ARG A 623 -20.19 4.98 -24.23
C ARG A 623 -19.30 4.89 -22.98
N MET A 624 -18.03 4.52 -23.15
CA MET A 624 -17.05 4.53 -22.07
C MET A 624 -16.81 5.95 -21.54
N THR A 625 -16.69 6.92 -22.43
CA THR A 625 -16.53 8.35 -22.10
C THR A 625 -17.73 8.86 -21.29
N GLU A 626 -18.96 8.58 -21.73
CA GLU A 626 -20.17 8.94 -20.98
C GLU A 626 -20.20 8.30 -19.59
N TRP A 627 -19.78 7.05 -19.46
CA TRP A 627 -19.73 6.37 -18.18
C TRP A 627 -18.75 7.02 -17.19
N PHE A 628 -17.55 7.38 -17.66
CA PHE A 628 -16.54 8.06 -16.85
C PHE A 628 -16.95 9.50 -16.51
N VAL A 629 -17.36 10.28 -17.51
CA VAL A 629 -17.77 11.68 -17.34
C VAL A 629 -18.96 11.82 -16.38
N ALA A 630 -19.85 10.82 -16.30
CA ALA A 630 -20.95 10.83 -15.33
C ALA A 630 -20.53 10.63 -13.86
N ARG A 631 -19.29 10.16 -13.60
CA ARG A 631 -18.80 9.78 -12.26
C ARG A 631 -17.64 10.63 -11.76
N LEU A 632 -16.97 11.32 -12.67
CA LEU A 632 -15.83 12.17 -12.36
C LEU A 632 -16.19 13.43 -11.54
N PRO A 633 -17.29 14.16 -11.83
CA PRO A 633 -17.59 15.42 -11.16
C PRO A 633 -17.82 15.27 -9.65
N GLU A 634 -17.56 16.36 -8.93
CA GLU A 634 -17.98 16.48 -7.54
C GLU A 634 -19.51 16.60 -7.43
N GLN A 635 -20.08 15.89 -6.46
CA GLN A 635 -21.47 15.94 -6.11
C GLN A 635 -21.74 17.18 -5.23
N PRO A 636 -22.95 17.75 -5.29
CA PRO A 636 -23.31 18.87 -4.42
C PRO A 636 -23.15 18.52 -2.93
N PRO A 637 -22.89 19.52 -2.07
CA PRO A 637 -22.85 19.33 -0.62
C PRO A 637 -24.10 18.61 -0.10
N GLY A 638 -23.93 17.63 0.79
CA GLY A 638 -24.99 16.75 1.30
C GLY A 638 -25.18 15.45 0.51
N GLN A 639 -24.40 15.20 -0.54
CA GLN A 639 -24.38 13.94 -1.31
C GLN A 639 -23.02 13.22 -1.25
N GLU A 640 -22.27 13.42 -0.16
CA GLU A 640 -20.91 12.88 -0.01
C GLU A 640 -20.86 11.35 -0.09
N HIS A 641 -21.93 10.66 0.33
CA HIS A 641 -22.03 9.20 0.18
C HIS A 641 -22.04 8.76 -1.29
N LEU A 642 -22.81 9.46 -2.15
CA LEU A 642 -22.86 9.17 -3.58
C LEU A 642 -21.50 9.46 -4.23
N GLN A 643 -20.82 10.53 -3.79
CA GLN A 643 -19.45 10.80 -4.23
C GLN A 643 -18.51 9.64 -3.93
N GLN A 644 -18.53 9.15 -2.69
CA GLN A 644 -17.67 8.05 -2.26
C GLN A 644 -17.95 6.77 -3.05
N GLU A 645 -19.22 6.48 -3.34
CA GLU A 645 -19.60 5.32 -4.15
C GLU A 645 -19.11 5.43 -5.60
N GLN A 646 -19.30 6.59 -6.24
CA GLN A 646 -18.87 6.83 -7.63
C GLN A 646 -17.35 6.75 -7.76
N TRP A 647 -16.61 7.42 -6.88
CA TRP A 647 -15.15 7.39 -6.92
C TRP A 647 -14.58 6.02 -6.53
N ALA A 648 -15.24 5.28 -5.63
CA ALA A 648 -14.88 3.89 -5.37
C ALA A 648 -15.10 2.99 -6.61
N GLU A 649 -16.08 3.30 -7.45
CA GLU A 649 -16.29 2.62 -8.74
C GLU A 649 -15.18 2.95 -9.74
N LEU A 650 -14.79 4.22 -9.84
CA LEU A 650 -13.65 4.64 -10.67
C LEU A 650 -12.34 3.96 -10.26
N HIS A 651 -12.08 3.85 -8.95
CA HIS A 651 -10.91 3.15 -8.41
C HIS A 651 -10.90 1.66 -8.75
N ARG A 652 -12.07 0.99 -8.75
CA ARG A 652 -12.18 -0.42 -9.19
C ARG A 652 -11.87 -0.59 -10.67
N GLU A 653 -12.16 0.43 -11.49
CA GLU A 653 -11.89 0.45 -12.92
C GLU A 653 -10.57 1.16 -13.26
N GLY A 654 -9.62 1.26 -12.32
CA GLY A 654 -8.39 2.05 -12.47
C GLY A 654 -7.60 1.77 -13.75
N SER A 655 -7.38 0.50 -14.11
CA SER A 655 -6.69 0.14 -15.36
C SER A 655 -7.48 0.59 -16.60
N ALA A 656 -8.81 0.47 -16.57
CA ALA A 656 -9.67 0.94 -17.66
C ALA A 656 -9.69 2.47 -17.75
N LEU A 657 -9.60 3.18 -16.62
CA LEU A 657 -9.48 4.64 -16.59
C LEU A 657 -8.19 5.12 -17.26
N VAL A 658 -7.05 4.48 -16.95
CA VAL A 658 -5.76 4.79 -17.59
C VAL A 658 -5.82 4.51 -19.10
N ASP A 659 -6.31 3.34 -19.50
CA ASP A 659 -6.49 2.96 -20.91
C ASP A 659 -7.41 3.93 -21.66
N TRP A 660 -8.49 4.37 -21.00
CA TRP A 660 -9.45 5.31 -21.58
C TRP A 660 -8.86 6.69 -21.77
N LEU A 661 -8.19 7.26 -20.74
CA LEU A 661 -7.57 8.59 -20.81
C LEU A 661 -6.63 8.70 -22.02
N LEU A 662 -5.85 7.64 -22.30
CA LEU A 662 -4.96 7.55 -23.47
C LEU A 662 -5.68 7.60 -24.83
N GLN A 663 -6.96 7.24 -24.87
CA GLN A 663 -7.76 7.11 -26.08
C GLN A 663 -8.81 8.22 -26.26
N VAL A 664 -9.03 9.09 -25.26
CA VAL A 664 -10.02 10.18 -25.35
C VAL A 664 -9.79 11.01 -26.64
N PRO A 665 -10.81 11.15 -27.51
CA PRO A 665 -10.67 11.87 -28.77
C PRO A 665 -10.60 13.39 -28.54
N GLU A 666 -9.99 14.13 -29.47
CA GLU A 666 -9.68 15.57 -29.32
C GLU A 666 -10.92 16.41 -29.02
N GLU A 667 -12.06 16.08 -29.65
CA GLU A 667 -13.34 16.77 -29.42
C GLU A 667 -13.89 16.64 -27.98
N GLU A 668 -13.48 15.61 -27.23
CA GLU A 668 -13.93 15.38 -25.85
C GLU A 668 -12.92 15.91 -24.82
N HIS A 669 -11.73 16.35 -25.23
CA HIS A 669 -10.63 16.73 -24.33
C HIS A 669 -11.05 17.75 -23.28
N VAL A 670 -11.68 18.85 -23.70
CA VAL A 670 -12.13 19.92 -22.79
C VAL A 670 -13.21 19.42 -21.84
N ARG A 671 -14.18 18.64 -22.33
CA ARG A 671 -15.28 18.12 -21.51
C ARG A 671 -14.78 17.15 -20.45
N VAL A 672 -13.91 16.22 -20.83
CA VAL A 672 -13.30 15.23 -19.93
C VAL A 672 -12.43 15.93 -18.89
N GLU A 673 -11.60 16.88 -19.30
CA GLU A 673 -10.75 17.63 -18.39
C GLU A 673 -11.59 18.42 -17.37
N ARG A 674 -12.67 19.08 -17.79
CA ARG A 674 -13.56 19.82 -16.89
C ARG A 674 -14.35 18.94 -15.93
N ALA A 675 -14.85 17.80 -16.39
CA ALA A 675 -15.52 16.84 -15.50
C ALA A 675 -14.53 16.17 -14.53
N GLY A 676 -13.32 15.88 -15.02
CA GLY A 676 -12.29 15.11 -14.35
C GLY A 676 -11.41 15.87 -13.36
N SER A 677 -11.25 17.19 -13.54
CA SER A 677 -10.28 17.99 -12.77
C SER A 677 -10.34 17.77 -11.25
N PRO A 678 -11.51 17.77 -10.56
CA PRO A 678 -11.56 17.53 -9.12
C PRO A 678 -11.09 16.12 -8.70
N PHE A 679 -11.51 15.10 -9.47
CA PHE A 679 -11.08 13.72 -9.25
C PHE A 679 -9.58 13.56 -9.53
N ALA A 680 -9.08 14.13 -10.62
CA ALA A 680 -7.68 14.09 -11.00
C ALA A 680 -6.77 14.70 -9.91
N ILE A 681 -7.16 15.86 -9.37
CA ILE A 681 -6.40 16.61 -8.36
C ILE A 681 -6.35 15.86 -7.02
N SER A 682 -7.43 15.20 -6.64
CA SER A 682 -7.59 14.61 -5.30
C SER A 682 -7.35 13.10 -5.23
N GLN A 683 -7.64 12.36 -6.31
CA GLN A 683 -7.66 10.89 -6.33
C GLN A 683 -6.63 10.28 -7.29
N GLY A 684 -6.23 10.96 -8.37
CA GLY A 684 -5.39 10.38 -9.42
C GLY A 684 -6.18 9.47 -10.37
N PRO A 685 -5.55 8.53 -11.09
CA PRO A 685 -4.11 8.22 -11.14
C PRO A 685 -3.31 9.40 -11.72
N PHE A 686 -2.49 10.04 -10.88
CA PHE A 686 -1.92 11.36 -11.20
C PHE A 686 -1.09 11.42 -12.48
N PRO A 687 -0.18 10.46 -12.77
CA PRO A 687 0.63 10.53 -14.00
C PRO A 687 -0.22 10.42 -15.27
N ALA A 688 -1.24 9.56 -15.29
CA ALA A 688 -2.12 9.41 -16.44
C ALA A 688 -2.94 10.68 -16.72
N TRP A 689 -3.37 11.38 -15.66
CA TRP A 689 -4.04 12.68 -15.80
C TRP A 689 -3.10 13.78 -16.30
N VAL A 690 -1.84 13.81 -15.83
CA VAL A 690 -0.83 14.75 -16.35
C VAL A 690 -0.59 14.49 -17.84
N ASP A 691 -0.33 13.23 -18.23
CA ASP A 691 -0.09 12.86 -19.63
C ASP A 691 -1.31 13.15 -20.52
N PHE A 692 -2.53 12.93 -20.01
CA PHE A 692 -3.77 13.33 -20.68
C PHE A 692 -3.81 14.84 -20.91
N CYS A 693 -3.68 15.65 -19.85
CA CYS A 693 -3.74 17.10 -19.94
C CYS A 693 -2.60 17.69 -20.80
N GLU A 694 -1.39 17.15 -20.76
CA GLU A 694 -0.28 17.54 -21.64
C GLU A 694 -0.62 17.30 -23.12
N ARG A 695 -1.33 16.20 -23.43
CA ARG A 695 -1.89 15.98 -24.79
C ARG A 695 -2.96 17.00 -25.14
N VAL A 696 -3.86 17.31 -24.20
CA VAL A 696 -4.91 18.34 -24.42
C VAL A 696 -4.27 19.68 -24.78
N LEU A 697 -3.15 20.06 -24.14
CA LEU A 697 -2.43 21.31 -24.42
C LEU A 697 -1.81 21.37 -25.84
N GLN A 698 -1.59 20.24 -26.50
CA GLN A 698 -1.10 20.17 -27.88
C GLN A 698 -2.21 20.44 -28.90
N GLY A 699 -3.48 20.29 -28.51
CA GLY A 699 -4.64 20.55 -29.35
C GLY A 699 -4.99 22.04 -29.48
N SER A 700 -6.06 22.30 -30.25
CA SER A 700 -6.58 23.65 -30.46
C SER A 700 -7.50 24.07 -29.29
N LEU A 701 -6.95 24.83 -28.35
CA LEU A 701 -7.68 25.36 -27.19
C LEU A 701 -7.81 26.88 -27.26
N SER A 702 -8.94 27.41 -26.79
CA SER A 702 -9.01 28.83 -26.43
C SER A 702 -8.02 29.14 -25.29
N PRO A 703 -7.56 30.40 -25.15
CA PRO A 703 -6.69 30.77 -24.04
C PRO A 703 -7.26 30.40 -22.66
N ARG A 704 -8.58 30.50 -22.48
CA ARG A 704 -9.23 30.16 -21.21
C ARG A 704 -9.23 28.65 -20.94
N GLU A 705 -9.48 27.83 -21.96
CA GLU A 705 -9.39 26.37 -21.83
C GLU A 705 -7.94 25.94 -21.55
N ARG A 706 -6.97 26.55 -22.22
CA ARG A 706 -5.54 26.30 -21.96
C ARG A 706 -5.17 26.64 -20.51
N SER A 707 -5.66 27.75 -19.97
CA SER A 707 -5.49 28.12 -18.55
C SER A 707 -6.09 27.06 -17.61
N ASN A 708 -7.32 26.59 -17.88
CA ASN A 708 -7.97 25.53 -17.08
C ASN A 708 -7.18 24.22 -17.07
N VAL A 709 -6.63 23.81 -18.21
CA VAL A 709 -5.84 22.58 -18.33
C VAL A 709 -4.52 22.73 -17.55
N LEU A 710 -3.86 23.89 -17.63
CA LEU A 710 -2.65 24.18 -16.86
C LEU A 710 -2.93 24.22 -15.34
N TRP A 711 -4.11 24.70 -14.93
CA TRP A 711 -4.57 24.60 -13.54
C TRP A 711 -4.67 23.14 -13.09
N THR A 712 -5.26 22.27 -13.90
CA THR A 712 -5.33 20.84 -13.58
C THR A 712 -3.95 20.21 -13.51
N ILE A 713 -3.07 20.44 -14.49
CA ILE A 713 -1.69 19.91 -14.45
C ILE A 713 -0.95 20.39 -13.21
N SER A 714 -1.00 21.69 -12.89
CA SER A 714 -0.25 22.24 -11.77
C SER A 714 -0.66 21.64 -10.43
N ASN A 715 -1.97 21.45 -10.21
CA ASN A 715 -2.48 20.80 -9.00
C ASN A 715 -2.22 19.29 -8.97
N VAL A 716 -2.48 18.56 -10.07
CA VAL A 716 -2.25 17.11 -10.16
C VAL A 716 -0.76 16.79 -9.97
N ALA A 717 0.12 17.56 -10.62
CA ALA A 717 1.57 17.43 -10.48
C ALA A 717 2.04 17.82 -9.06
N MET A 718 1.41 18.81 -8.42
CA MET A 718 1.72 19.16 -7.04
C MET A 718 1.30 18.04 -6.07
N THR A 719 0.09 17.49 -6.20
CA THR A 719 -0.40 16.37 -5.37
C THR A 719 0.48 15.13 -5.54
N SER A 720 0.94 14.87 -6.76
CA SER A 720 1.89 13.81 -7.09
C SER A 720 3.36 14.20 -6.90
N GLY A 721 3.67 15.26 -6.15
CA GLY A 721 5.04 15.67 -5.84
C GLY A 721 5.96 15.92 -7.04
N ALA A 722 5.44 15.98 -8.27
CA ALA A 722 6.14 16.33 -9.50
C ALA A 722 6.32 17.86 -9.57
N LEU A 723 7.00 18.41 -8.57
CA LEU A 723 7.07 19.85 -8.30
C LEU A 723 7.64 20.66 -9.48
N ASP A 724 8.50 20.06 -10.32
CA ASP A 724 9.04 20.72 -11.52
C ASP A 724 7.99 20.91 -12.62
N ARG A 725 7.24 19.84 -12.94
CA ARG A 725 6.12 19.95 -13.89
C ARG A 725 5.04 20.90 -13.38
N ALA A 726 4.72 20.81 -12.08
CA ALA A 726 3.77 21.71 -11.44
C ALA A 726 4.18 23.18 -11.57
N LEU A 727 5.48 23.48 -11.38
CA LEU A 727 6.01 24.83 -11.46
C LEU A 727 6.00 25.40 -12.88
N VAL A 728 6.30 24.58 -13.88
CA VAL A 728 6.22 24.99 -15.30
C VAL A 728 4.77 25.34 -15.65
N ALA A 729 3.83 24.44 -15.34
CA ALA A 729 2.41 24.66 -15.62
C ALA A 729 1.86 25.91 -14.91
N ALA A 730 2.19 26.12 -13.64
CA ALA A 730 1.75 27.31 -12.89
C ALA A 730 2.31 28.62 -13.46
N LYS A 731 3.57 28.62 -13.95
CA LYS A 731 4.17 29.80 -14.60
C LYS A 731 3.51 30.13 -15.93
N GLU A 732 3.27 29.10 -16.76
CA GLU A 732 2.57 29.27 -18.03
C GLU A 732 1.13 29.75 -17.83
N GLN A 733 0.42 29.18 -16.84
CA GLN A 733 -0.93 29.61 -16.48
C GLN A 733 -0.95 31.09 -16.08
N SER A 734 -0.05 31.48 -15.17
CA SER A 734 0.10 32.86 -14.70
C SER A 734 0.42 33.84 -15.83
N ALA A 735 1.27 33.47 -16.79
CA ALA A 735 1.54 34.31 -17.95
C ALA A 735 0.29 34.48 -18.83
N LEU A 736 -0.42 33.39 -19.10
CA LEU A 736 -1.62 33.38 -19.92
C LEU A 736 -2.78 34.16 -19.29
N ASP A 737 -2.99 34.02 -17.99
CA ASP A 737 -4.04 34.74 -17.27
C ASP A 737 -3.77 36.25 -17.20
N ARG A 738 -2.49 36.67 -17.18
CA ARG A 738 -2.12 38.09 -17.33
C ARG A 738 -2.49 38.63 -18.70
N ASP A 739 -2.18 37.87 -19.76
CA ASP A 739 -2.50 38.25 -21.14
C ASP A 739 -4.02 38.32 -21.37
N LEU A 740 -4.77 37.43 -20.72
CA LEU A 740 -6.23 37.43 -20.68
C LEU A 740 -6.83 38.56 -19.83
N GLN A 741 -6.01 39.32 -19.10
CA GLN A 741 -6.46 40.29 -18.11
C GLN A 741 -7.42 39.67 -17.08
N ASP A 742 -7.18 38.40 -16.70
CA ASP A 742 -7.87 37.72 -15.61
C ASP A 742 -7.04 37.86 -14.31
N PRO A 743 -7.29 38.90 -13.50
CA PRO A 743 -6.58 39.10 -12.24
C PRO A 743 -6.84 37.96 -11.24
N ARG A 744 -7.99 37.29 -11.31
CA ARG A 744 -8.33 36.19 -10.40
C ARG A 744 -7.57 34.93 -10.79
N GLY A 745 -7.56 34.57 -12.07
CA GLY A 745 -6.76 33.47 -12.60
C GLY A 745 -5.27 33.64 -12.29
N THR A 746 -4.74 34.84 -12.55
CA THR A 746 -3.34 35.18 -12.24
C THR A 746 -3.01 34.96 -10.76
N ALA A 747 -3.86 35.47 -9.86
CA ALA A 747 -3.65 35.32 -8.42
C ALA A 747 -3.70 33.85 -7.96
N LEU A 748 -4.60 33.05 -8.53
CA LEU A 748 -4.69 31.61 -8.24
C LEU A 748 -3.44 30.85 -8.72
N ALA A 749 -2.96 31.12 -9.94
CA ALA A 749 -1.74 30.52 -10.48
C ALA A 749 -0.50 30.88 -9.65
N GLU A 750 -0.38 32.14 -9.23
CA GLU A 750 0.67 32.61 -8.33
C GLU A 750 0.57 31.98 -6.93
N GLY A 751 -0.65 31.74 -6.44
CA GLY A 751 -0.91 30.99 -5.22
C GLY A 751 -0.34 29.57 -5.26
N ILE A 752 -0.62 28.83 -6.34
CA ILE A 752 -0.05 27.49 -6.56
C ILE A 752 1.47 27.55 -6.66
N ARG A 753 2.02 28.54 -7.37
CA ARG A 753 3.48 28.73 -7.44
C ARG A 753 4.07 28.87 -6.04
N ALA A 754 3.44 29.65 -5.18
CA ALA A 754 3.88 29.81 -3.79
C ALA A 754 3.78 28.50 -2.99
N ASP A 755 2.70 27.72 -3.16
CA ASP A 755 2.57 26.39 -2.54
C ASP A 755 3.68 25.42 -2.98
N ILE A 756 4.03 25.41 -4.27
CA ILE A 756 5.12 24.58 -4.82
C ILE A 756 6.48 25.02 -4.24
N LEU A 757 6.75 26.32 -4.16
CA LEU A 757 7.99 26.85 -3.59
C LEU A 757 8.10 26.53 -2.10
N GLN A 758 6.99 26.61 -1.37
CA GLN A 758 6.93 26.20 0.03
C GLN A 758 7.25 24.71 0.19
N ALA A 759 6.70 23.84 -0.67
CA ALA A 759 7.02 22.40 -0.68
C ALA A 759 8.50 22.10 -0.98
N ARG A 760 9.19 22.99 -1.72
CA ARG A 760 10.65 22.92 -1.94
C ARG A 760 11.49 23.50 -0.80
N GLY A 761 10.86 24.00 0.27
CA GLY A 761 11.55 24.70 1.36
C GLY A 761 11.95 26.15 1.03
N GLN A 762 11.55 26.69 -0.12
CA GLN A 762 11.84 28.07 -0.54
C GLN A 762 10.82 29.06 0.05
N GLN A 763 10.81 29.13 1.38
CA GLN A 763 9.78 29.85 2.13
C GLN A 763 9.81 31.37 1.89
N ASP A 764 10.97 31.98 1.60
CA ASP A 764 11.09 33.44 1.36
C ASP A 764 10.38 33.88 0.11
N GLU A 765 10.61 33.17 -0.99
CA GLU A 765 9.97 33.49 -2.24
C GLU A 765 8.46 33.17 -2.19
N ALA A 766 8.07 32.07 -1.54
CA ALA A 766 6.66 31.75 -1.31
C ALA A 766 5.94 32.86 -0.52
N LEU A 767 6.56 33.38 0.54
CA LEU A 767 6.01 34.47 1.35
C LEU A 767 5.91 35.78 0.55
N ARG A 768 6.96 36.12 -0.20
CA ARG A 768 7.00 37.31 -1.07
C ARG A 768 5.85 37.29 -2.07
N ILE A 769 5.67 36.18 -2.79
CA ILE A 769 4.58 36.03 -3.79
C ILE A 769 3.22 36.20 -3.12
N ARG A 770 2.99 35.52 -1.98
CA ARG A 770 1.70 35.63 -1.27
C ARG A 770 1.39 37.05 -0.83
N GLN A 771 2.36 37.77 -0.26
CA GLN A 771 2.16 39.11 0.28
C GLN A 771 2.12 40.22 -0.78
N GLN A 772 2.96 40.12 -1.81
CA GLN A 772 3.15 41.21 -2.79
C GLN A 772 2.31 41.03 -4.06
N GLU A 773 1.93 39.80 -4.41
CA GLU A 773 1.24 39.50 -5.67
C GLU A 773 -0.18 38.98 -5.42
N VAL A 774 -0.34 37.93 -4.61
CA VAL A 774 -1.63 37.23 -4.44
C VAL A 774 -2.61 38.02 -3.55
N LEU A 775 -2.18 38.43 -2.35
CA LEU A 775 -3.04 39.12 -1.40
C LEU A 775 -3.60 40.45 -1.96
N PRO A 776 -2.79 41.34 -2.57
CA PRO A 776 -3.30 42.59 -3.14
C PRO A 776 -4.22 42.38 -4.34
N ALA A 777 -4.12 41.24 -5.03
CA ALA A 777 -5.02 40.90 -6.12
C ALA A 777 -6.42 40.55 -5.59
N PHE A 778 -6.52 39.66 -4.60
CA PHE A 778 -7.82 39.30 -4.00
C PHE A 778 -8.47 40.46 -3.24
N GLU A 779 -7.68 41.34 -2.63
CA GLU A 779 -8.19 42.57 -2.01
C GLU A 779 -8.83 43.51 -3.03
N ARG A 780 -8.19 43.73 -4.18
CA ARG A 780 -8.77 44.55 -5.26
C ARG A 780 -10.02 43.92 -5.88
N LEU A 781 -10.09 42.59 -5.91
CA LEU A 781 -11.24 41.84 -6.40
C LEU A 781 -12.41 41.79 -5.41
N GLY A 782 -12.17 42.12 -4.13
CA GLY A 782 -13.16 41.92 -3.07
C GLY A 782 -13.45 40.45 -2.78
N ASP A 783 -12.57 39.53 -3.16
CA ASP A 783 -12.71 38.09 -2.91
C ASP A 783 -12.31 37.78 -1.47
N VAL A 784 -13.26 37.98 -0.55
CA VAL A 784 -13.02 37.87 0.90
C VAL A 784 -12.61 36.46 1.32
N ARG A 785 -13.07 35.43 0.60
CA ARG A 785 -12.75 34.02 0.91
C ARG A 785 -11.31 33.71 0.51
N GLU A 786 -10.92 34.01 -0.72
CA GLU A 786 -9.56 33.73 -1.20
C GLU A 786 -8.51 34.60 -0.49
N ARG A 787 -8.87 35.83 -0.08
CA ARG A 787 -8.05 36.65 0.82
C ARG A 787 -7.76 35.93 2.14
N ALA A 788 -8.79 35.39 2.79
CA ALA A 788 -8.62 34.66 4.06
C ALA A 788 -7.77 33.39 3.88
N VAL A 789 -8.01 32.61 2.82
CA VAL A 789 -7.19 31.43 2.48
C VAL A 789 -5.71 31.82 2.29
N THR A 790 -5.45 32.91 1.57
CA THR A 790 -4.08 33.40 1.33
C THR A 790 -3.40 33.83 2.63
N LEU A 791 -4.11 34.53 3.51
CA LEU A 791 -3.63 34.91 4.84
C LEU A 791 -3.33 33.69 5.71
N GLY A 792 -4.14 32.64 5.65
CA GLY A 792 -3.87 31.37 6.33
C GLY A 792 -2.61 30.68 5.86
N LYS A 793 -2.29 30.76 4.58
CA LYS A 793 -1.03 30.25 4.03
C LYS A 793 0.17 31.11 4.44
N VAL A 794 0.00 32.43 4.53
CA VAL A 794 1.01 33.34 5.10
C VAL A 794 1.27 32.97 6.56
N ALA A 795 0.22 32.81 7.37
CA ALA A 795 0.34 32.42 8.76
C ALA A 795 1.04 31.06 8.94
N ASP A 796 0.80 30.08 8.06
CA ASP A 796 1.53 28.80 8.06
C ASP A 796 3.04 28.99 7.84
N ILE A 797 3.43 29.86 6.90
CA ILE A 797 4.84 30.17 6.63
C ILE A 797 5.48 30.91 7.82
N LEU A 798 4.79 31.90 8.39
CA LEU A 798 5.26 32.64 9.56
C LEU A 798 5.42 31.73 10.78
N GLN A 799 4.47 30.82 11.01
CA GLN A 799 4.55 29.82 12.07
C GLN A 799 5.77 28.90 11.87
N ALA A 800 6.01 28.41 10.66
CA ALA A 800 7.17 27.58 10.34
C ALA A 800 8.52 28.30 10.56
N ARG A 801 8.54 29.64 10.48
CA ARG A 801 9.70 30.50 10.79
C ARG A 801 9.84 30.86 12.27
N GLY A 802 8.91 30.42 13.12
CA GLY A 802 8.86 30.79 14.53
C GLY A 802 8.26 32.17 14.81
N GLN A 803 7.70 32.86 13.81
CA GLN A 803 7.02 34.15 13.96
C GLN A 803 5.56 33.93 14.42
N GLN A 804 5.41 33.38 15.62
CA GLN A 804 4.14 32.88 16.14
C GLN A 804 3.11 33.98 16.43
N ASP A 805 3.55 35.14 16.93
CA ASP A 805 2.65 36.24 17.30
C ASP A 805 1.91 36.81 16.08
N GLU A 806 2.63 37.04 14.99
CA GLU A 806 2.03 37.54 13.75
C GLU A 806 1.16 36.47 13.07
N ALA A 807 1.58 35.20 13.10
CA ALA A 807 0.74 34.10 12.62
C ALA A 807 -0.57 34.01 13.42
N LEU A 808 -0.53 34.15 14.75
CA LEU A 808 -1.70 34.13 15.60
C LEU A 808 -2.63 35.32 15.33
N ARG A 809 -2.08 36.53 15.21
CA ARG A 809 -2.81 37.75 14.88
C ARG A 809 -3.60 37.59 13.59
N ILE A 810 -2.95 37.12 12.52
CA ILE A 810 -3.60 36.85 11.23
C ILE A 810 -4.75 35.85 11.40
N ARG A 811 -4.53 34.75 12.12
CA ARG A 811 -5.56 33.72 12.31
C ARG A 811 -6.78 34.22 13.08
N GLN A 812 -6.55 35.00 14.14
CA GLN A 812 -7.61 35.48 15.03
C GLN A 812 -8.36 36.69 14.46
N GLU A 813 -7.65 37.66 13.89
CA GLU A 813 -8.22 38.95 13.49
C GLU A 813 -8.69 38.96 12.03
N GLU A 814 -8.09 38.15 11.15
CA GLU A 814 -8.31 38.24 9.70
C GLU A 814 -8.95 36.99 9.07
N GLU A 815 -8.61 35.77 9.53
CA GLU A 815 -9.19 34.53 8.99
C GLU A 815 -10.50 34.14 9.69
N LEU A 816 -10.45 33.94 11.00
CA LEU A 816 -11.57 33.36 11.76
C LEU A 816 -12.89 34.14 11.58
N PRO A 817 -12.92 35.49 11.64
CA PRO A 817 -14.15 36.26 11.45
C PRO A 817 -14.74 36.10 10.04
N VAL A 818 -13.89 35.85 9.03
CA VAL A 818 -14.34 35.64 7.65
C VAL A 818 -15.05 34.30 7.53
N TYR A 819 -14.45 33.21 8.02
CA TYR A 819 -15.07 31.89 7.95
C TYR A 819 -16.36 31.80 8.79
N GLU A 820 -16.43 32.50 9.92
CA GLU A 820 -17.66 32.63 10.71
C GLU A 820 -18.76 33.36 9.94
N ARG A 821 -18.45 34.50 9.31
CA ARG A 821 -19.41 35.25 8.50
C ARG A 821 -19.87 34.48 7.27
N LEU A 822 -19.00 33.67 6.66
CA LEU A 822 -19.33 32.83 5.52
C LEU A 822 -20.07 31.55 5.91
N GLY A 823 -20.18 31.23 7.22
CA GLY A 823 -20.75 29.97 7.67
C GLY A 823 -19.92 28.74 7.27
N ASP A 824 -18.62 28.92 6.99
CA ASP A 824 -17.73 27.82 6.63
C ASP A 824 -17.29 27.07 7.89
N VAL A 825 -18.14 26.13 8.32
CA VAL A 825 -17.96 25.36 9.55
C VAL A 825 -16.64 24.59 9.54
N ARG A 826 -16.20 24.09 8.38
CA ARG A 826 -14.97 23.31 8.24
C ARG A 826 -13.73 24.19 8.41
N GLU A 827 -13.63 25.27 7.63
CA GLU A 827 -12.47 26.16 7.67
C GLU A 827 -12.38 26.91 9.00
N ARG A 828 -13.51 27.21 9.63
CA ARG A 828 -13.55 27.70 11.02
C ARG A 828 -12.89 26.71 11.99
N ALA A 829 -13.27 25.43 11.94
CA ALA A 829 -12.69 24.41 12.82
C ALA A 829 -11.18 24.19 12.56
N VAL A 830 -10.76 24.21 11.29
CA VAL A 830 -9.33 24.15 10.90
C VAL A 830 -8.56 25.37 11.45
N THR A 831 -9.13 26.56 11.35
CA THR A 831 -8.50 27.79 11.85
C THR A 831 -8.35 27.75 13.37
N LEU A 832 -9.40 27.34 14.09
CA LEU A 832 -9.37 27.16 15.55
C LEU A 832 -8.36 26.10 15.99
N PHE A 833 -8.24 25.00 15.24
CA PHE A 833 -7.20 24.00 15.48
C PHE A 833 -5.80 24.59 15.38
N LYS A 834 -5.53 25.40 14.35
CA LYS A 834 -4.22 26.07 14.18
C LYS A 834 -3.95 27.13 15.24
N ILE A 835 -4.96 27.91 15.63
CA ILE A 835 -4.87 28.86 16.77
C ILE A 835 -4.46 28.10 18.03
N ALA A 836 -5.12 26.99 18.35
CA ALA A 836 -4.79 26.18 19.52
C ALA A 836 -3.37 25.61 19.47
N ILE A 837 -2.86 25.23 18.30
CA ILE A 837 -1.46 24.80 18.14
C ILE A 837 -0.49 25.94 18.52
N ILE A 838 -0.77 27.16 18.07
CA ILE A 838 0.08 28.34 18.35
C ILE A 838 -0.03 28.76 19.82
N SER A 839 -1.24 28.80 20.38
CA SER A 839 -1.46 29.09 21.81
C SER A 839 -0.73 28.08 22.70
N HIS A 840 -0.72 26.80 22.31
CA HIS A 840 0.06 25.79 23.02
C HIS A 840 1.57 26.07 22.98
N SER A 841 2.13 26.45 21.82
CA SER A 841 3.57 26.75 21.73
C SER A 841 3.97 28.00 22.51
N GLN A 842 3.03 28.95 22.71
CA GLN A 842 3.18 30.11 23.58
C GLN A 842 2.96 29.81 25.08
N GLY A 843 2.69 28.56 25.45
CA GLY A 843 2.50 28.13 26.84
C GLY A 843 1.08 28.27 27.40
N GLN A 844 0.10 28.64 26.56
CA GLN A 844 -1.32 28.74 26.94
C GLN A 844 -2.02 27.38 26.78
N GLN A 845 -1.62 26.41 27.62
CA GLN A 845 -2.07 25.02 27.48
C GLN A 845 -3.58 24.85 27.71
N ASP A 846 -4.13 25.45 28.78
CA ASP A 846 -5.56 25.34 29.12
C ASP A 846 -6.46 25.95 28.05
N GLU A 847 -6.03 27.06 27.46
CA GLU A 847 -6.69 27.72 26.32
C GLU A 847 -6.77 26.80 25.11
N ALA A 848 -5.62 26.23 24.72
CA ALA A 848 -5.51 25.35 23.58
C ALA A 848 -6.37 24.08 23.74
N LEU A 849 -6.35 23.46 24.92
CA LEU A 849 -7.18 22.28 25.21
C LEU A 849 -8.68 22.60 25.13
N ARG A 850 -9.09 23.71 25.75
CA ARG A 850 -10.49 24.14 25.73
C ARG A 850 -10.99 24.34 24.30
N VAL A 851 -10.22 25.01 23.45
CA VAL A 851 -10.58 25.24 22.05
C VAL A 851 -10.66 23.91 21.28
N LEU A 852 -9.65 23.04 21.41
CA LEU A 852 -9.60 21.76 20.70
C LEU A 852 -10.76 20.83 21.09
N GLU A 853 -11.09 20.74 22.38
CA GLU A 853 -12.09 19.81 22.90
C GLU A 853 -13.52 20.31 22.71
N GLN A 854 -13.76 21.61 22.91
CA GLN A 854 -15.12 22.16 22.93
C GLN A 854 -15.55 22.72 21.57
N GLN A 855 -14.61 23.16 20.73
CA GLN A 855 -14.93 23.87 19.50
C GLN A 855 -14.45 23.16 18.22
N VAL A 856 -13.34 22.41 18.28
CA VAL A 856 -12.75 21.77 17.08
C VAL A 856 -13.21 20.33 16.92
N LEU A 857 -12.95 19.48 17.93
CA LEU A 857 -13.20 18.04 17.83
C LEU A 857 -14.68 17.68 17.56
N PRO A 858 -15.68 18.29 18.23
CA PRO A 858 -17.08 17.95 18.00
C PRO A 858 -17.53 18.26 16.57
N VAL A 859 -16.98 19.32 15.97
CA VAL A 859 -17.30 19.71 14.60
C VAL A 859 -16.77 18.67 13.61
N PHE A 860 -15.50 18.28 13.73
CA PHE A 860 -14.94 17.26 12.85
C PHE A 860 -15.61 15.88 13.04
N GLU A 861 -16.06 15.55 14.25
CA GLU A 861 -16.82 14.32 14.51
C GLU A 861 -18.18 14.33 13.81
N GLN A 862 -18.93 15.43 13.92
CA GLN A 862 -20.22 15.60 13.24
C GLN A 862 -20.08 15.53 11.71
N MET A 863 -18.97 16.04 11.17
CA MET A 863 -18.68 16.01 9.74
C MET A 863 -18.16 14.66 9.24
N GLY A 864 -17.87 13.69 10.12
CA GLY A 864 -17.18 12.45 9.74
C GLY A 864 -15.75 12.68 9.22
N ALA A 865 -15.13 13.83 9.54
CA ALA A 865 -13.81 14.26 9.10
C ALA A 865 -12.71 13.51 9.88
N ALA A 866 -12.54 12.24 9.53
CA ALA A 866 -11.88 11.30 10.42
C ALA A 866 -10.36 11.51 10.57
N ARG A 867 -9.69 12.14 9.60
CA ARG A 867 -8.27 12.51 9.67
C ARG A 867 -8.07 13.69 10.62
N GLU A 868 -8.95 14.68 10.52
CA GLU A 868 -8.94 15.91 11.31
C GLU A 868 -9.32 15.62 12.77
N CYS A 869 -10.25 14.70 13.01
CA CYS A 869 -10.54 14.15 14.34
C CYS A 869 -9.29 13.52 14.97
N GLU A 870 -8.59 12.67 14.21
CA GLU A 870 -7.38 11.98 14.68
C GLU A 870 -6.27 12.99 15.01
N MET A 871 -5.99 13.94 14.12
CA MET A 871 -5.03 15.02 14.37
C MET A 871 -5.41 15.86 15.59
N THR A 872 -6.70 16.17 15.77
CA THR A 872 -7.20 16.96 16.90
C THR A 872 -7.03 16.21 18.21
N ARG A 873 -7.41 14.93 18.26
CA ARG A 873 -7.22 14.08 19.44
C ARG A 873 -5.74 13.86 19.76
N GLN A 874 -4.91 13.65 18.74
CA GLN A 874 -3.47 13.52 18.90
C GLN A 874 -2.87 14.81 19.48
N LYS A 875 -3.29 15.99 18.98
CA LYS A 875 -2.81 17.25 19.52
C LYS A 875 -3.27 17.49 20.95
N ILE A 876 -4.54 17.25 21.28
CA ILE A 876 -5.06 17.31 22.66
C ILE A 876 -4.20 16.44 23.59
N THR A 877 -3.91 15.21 23.14
CA THR A 877 -3.07 14.26 23.89
C THR A 877 -1.65 14.79 24.09
N ASN A 878 -1.01 15.35 23.05
CA ASN A 878 0.32 15.92 23.15
C ASN A 878 0.39 17.11 24.13
N ILE A 879 -0.65 17.96 24.14
CA ILE A 879 -0.72 19.11 25.06
C ILE A 879 -0.85 18.63 26.52
N ARG A 880 -1.73 17.66 26.79
CA ARG A 880 -1.95 17.10 28.14
C ARG A 880 -0.73 16.36 28.69
N THR A 881 0.05 15.73 27.81
CA THR A 881 1.22 14.91 28.20
C THR A 881 2.53 15.70 28.24
N GLY A 882 2.52 17.01 27.92
CA GLY A 882 3.70 17.87 28.02
C GLY A 882 4.80 17.61 26.98
N HIS A 883 4.50 16.89 25.90
CA HIS A 883 5.41 16.74 24.77
C HIS A 883 5.45 18.06 23.97
N ARG A 884 6.55 18.81 24.12
CA ARG A 884 6.89 19.95 23.25
C ARG A 884 7.32 19.47 21.87
#